data_AF-A0A7X9JIS0-F1
#
_entry.id   AF-A0A7X9JIS0-F1
#
_cell.length_a   1.000
_cell.length_b   1.000
_cell.length_c   1.000
_cell.angle_alpha   90.00
_cell.angle_beta   90.00
_cell.angle_gamma   90.00
#
_symmetry.space_group_name_H-M   'P 1'
#
loop_
_entity.id
_entity.type
_entity.pdbx_description
1 polymer ?
#
loop_
_entity_poly.entity_id
_entity_poly.type
_entity_poly.pdbx_seq_one_letter_code
_entity_poly.pdbx_strand_id
1 'polypeptide(L)'
;IQIKKEYPFENKYLNNYYFKNFEVSYDYSFSLLPQLSAYYVTNSNNEFLFSIQPQKALNPSFLNYLLLFVLSLVFILLHSAILLKKSLKATFFCIIGLLLLRINMTFQQSPDFLFEMPIFNAEMFASKGIFSTLGDTFFNTWLILIIVEWLLLLIRKKILTQKWVYFGWMVLIFTFMYVWIALWNKLVFQSNLTLDIYNIDAFGQPSILVFFILGFWSWMVGRGIFILVKFGLRLSWQIIHYVFLFILLMMLIVLIFYFDYQHYSLILLVLYALLIYLINRKQKWQILFLLMSAVLFTILIVVYTFHLNHRKKENLQQVVAFSLANEKDFVAQMLMTDMEKKLAEDKILQSLLQKAYDNRYEIYQYLKDNYFYGFWNKYDVQVTICNSFDNLRLMPSNENCRCFDYFNRLIKSKGSQFDSQYFYSIDNDYGEVSYLGVFTFPFNMLPYSGEKKMFIELYRKLLPNTPGYPDLLMDSKTYKTLGNQWSNYAKYKSGRLIQQNGSYNYAYNYLFPKIKPISSAFFQSNHYEHLIYAPNEKLNIVVSSPIIKWNQYLWSIIYLFNLFILIFFLPYGIYFYFKNRHDFLYGFRFKYIRSFLGILIISYLIIGLYTIVYFNNQYQQKNLESLDLKRKTIINGLNEYIGSFSKISQKNNDELSRQLVMLSNIFYADVNIFDPNGYLKATSRPA
;
A
#
# COMPACT_ATOMS: atom_id res chain seq x y z
N ILE A 1 34.77 0.84 21.20
CA ILE A 1 33.41 0.67 21.77
C ILE A 1 32.45 0.53 20.59
N GLN A 2 31.58 -0.48 20.59
CA GLN A 2 30.57 -0.62 19.53
C GLN A 2 29.36 0.25 19.88
N ILE A 3 29.04 1.23 19.02
CA ILE A 3 28.02 2.26 19.29
C ILE A 3 26.71 1.91 18.57
N LYS A 4 26.80 1.60 17.28
CA LYS A 4 25.68 1.22 16.42
C LYS A 4 26.10 0.03 15.55
N LYS A 5 25.19 -0.90 15.31
CA LYS A 5 25.34 -1.94 14.29
C LYS A 5 24.43 -1.61 13.12
N GLU A 6 25.05 -1.37 11.97
CA GLU A 6 24.37 -1.12 10.71
C GLU A 6 24.47 -2.37 9.83
N TYR A 7 23.31 -2.87 9.40
CA TYR A 7 23.21 -3.93 8.41
C TYR A 7 23.19 -3.31 7.00
N PRO A 8 23.66 -4.03 5.96
CA PRO A 8 23.62 -3.54 4.59
C PRO A 8 22.20 -3.29 4.06
N PHE A 9 21.19 -3.89 4.68
CA PHE A 9 19.77 -3.78 4.36
C PHE A 9 18.93 -3.88 5.65
N GLU A 10 17.80 -3.19 5.67
CA GLU A 10 16.87 -3.15 6.80
C GLU A 10 15.52 -3.80 6.46
N ASN A 11 15.07 -4.76 7.27
CA ASN A 11 13.80 -5.45 7.08
C ASN A 11 13.17 -5.90 8.40
N LYS A 12 12.02 -6.59 8.34
CA LYS A 12 11.29 -7.07 9.52
C LYS A 12 12.14 -7.94 10.47
N TYR A 13 13.25 -8.51 10.01
CA TYR A 13 14.14 -9.38 10.78
C TYR A 13 15.47 -8.71 11.15
N LEU A 14 16.01 -7.86 10.27
CA LEU A 14 17.28 -7.15 10.45
C LEU A 14 17.02 -5.66 10.55
N ASN A 15 17.07 -5.13 11.77
CA ASN A 15 16.97 -3.71 12.04
C ASN A 15 18.32 -3.18 12.50
N ASN A 16 18.67 -1.97 12.05
CA ASN A 16 19.81 -1.26 12.62
C ASN A 16 19.53 -0.97 14.08
N TYR A 17 20.52 -1.18 14.95
CA TYR A 17 20.32 -0.97 16.38
C TYR A 17 21.53 -0.34 17.04
N TYR A 18 21.24 0.41 18.10
CA TYR A 18 22.21 0.94 19.03
C TYR A 18 22.43 -0.08 20.15
N PHE A 19 23.67 -0.23 20.59
CA PHE A 19 23.97 -1.12 21.71
C PHE A 19 23.29 -0.59 22.98
N LYS A 20 22.75 -1.48 23.83
CA LYS A 20 21.91 -1.15 25.00
C LYS A 20 22.50 -0.09 25.95
N ASN A 21 23.82 0.09 25.94
CA ASN A 21 24.51 1.06 26.79
C ASN A 21 24.37 2.51 26.28
N PHE A 22 23.83 2.70 25.08
CA PHE A 22 23.57 4.01 24.48
C PHE A 22 22.05 4.21 24.40
N GLU A 23 21.49 4.97 25.34
CA GLU A 23 20.12 5.49 25.25
C GLU A 23 20.10 6.67 24.28
N VAL A 24 19.65 6.46 23.04
CA VAL A 24 19.64 7.50 22.00
C VAL A 24 18.22 7.88 21.59
N SER A 25 17.94 9.18 21.61
CA SER A 25 16.63 9.77 21.29
C SER A 25 16.39 9.94 19.78
N TYR A 26 17.46 9.98 18.99
CA TYR A 26 17.45 10.15 17.55
C TYR A 26 18.25 9.04 16.88
N ASP A 27 17.89 8.71 15.65
CA ASP A 27 18.75 7.94 14.77
C ASP A 27 19.81 8.91 14.23
N TYR A 28 21.06 8.64 14.56
CA TYR A 28 22.20 9.42 14.15
C TYR A 28 22.87 8.78 12.94
N SER A 29 23.21 9.60 11.95
CA SER A 29 24.16 9.23 10.91
C SER A 29 25.58 9.56 11.37
N PHE A 30 26.48 8.60 11.15
CA PHE A 30 27.90 8.73 11.41
C PHE A 30 28.60 9.00 10.08
N SER A 31 29.36 10.10 10.01
CA SER A 31 30.19 10.41 8.85
C SER A 31 31.65 10.50 9.28
N LEU A 32 32.54 9.86 8.51
CA LEU A 32 34.00 9.97 8.69
C LEU A 32 34.56 11.28 8.11
N LEU A 33 33.72 12.09 7.47
CA LEU A 33 34.05 13.40 6.93
C LEU A 33 33.37 14.51 7.75
N PRO A 34 34.04 15.64 8.01
CA PRO A 34 33.48 16.75 8.75
C PRO A 34 32.31 17.39 7.99
N GLN A 35 31.13 17.41 8.61
CA GLN A 35 29.92 18.04 8.10
C GLN A 35 29.54 19.28 8.93
N LEU A 36 29.27 20.41 8.27
CA LEU A 36 29.04 21.71 8.88
C LEU A 36 27.91 21.77 9.93
N SER A 37 26.94 20.84 9.86
CA SER A 37 25.77 20.75 10.76
C SER A 37 25.81 19.55 11.70
N ALA A 38 26.95 18.89 11.85
CA ALA A 38 27.11 17.68 12.64
C ALA A 38 27.98 17.92 13.88
N TYR A 39 27.71 17.19 14.96
CA TYR A 39 28.51 17.24 16.18
C TYR A 39 29.81 16.47 15.99
N TYR A 40 30.96 17.10 16.24
CA TYR A 40 32.27 16.47 16.05
C TYR A 40 32.70 15.71 17.30
N VAL A 41 33.05 14.44 17.12
CA VAL A 41 33.68 13.63 18.17
C VAL A 41 35.19 13.67 17.95
N THR A 42 35.91 14.13 18.97
CA THR A 42 37.37 14.24 18.95
C THR A 42 38.03 13.29 19.96
N ASN A 43 39.27 12.91 19.66
CA ASN A 43 40.21 12.28 20.58
C ASN A 43 40.55 13.26 21.74
N SER A 44 41.06 12.76 22.87
CA SER A 44 41.77 13.55 23.91
C SER A 44 42.81 14.56 23.37
N ASN A 45 43.37 14.33 22.18
CA ASN A 45 44.28 15.26 21.50
C ASN A 45 43.58 16.28 20.58
N ASN A 46 42.24 16.41 20.66
CA ASN A 46 41.41 17.23 19.76
C ASN A 46 41.42 16.86 18.27
N GLU A 47 41.93 15.69 17.92
CA GLU A 47 41.87 15.17 16.54
C GLU A 47 40.46 14.67 16.22
N PHE A 48 39.94 15.04 15.04
CA PHE A 48 38.63 14.64 14.56
C PHE A 48 38.58 13.13 14.28
N LEU A 49 37.58 12.45 14.84
CA LEU A 49 37.35 11.02 14.60
C LEU A 49 36.19 10.81 13.63
N PHE A 50 35.03 11.39 13.95
CA PHE A 50 33.82 11.29 13.13
C PHE A 50 32.81 12.36 13.54
N SER A 51 31.86 12.65 12.66
CA SER A 51 30.75 13.57 12.92
C SER A 51 29.43 12.81 13.11
N ILE A 52 28.64 13.26 14.07
CA ILE A 52 27.33 12.71 14.43
C ILE A 52 26.25 13.71 14.03
N GLN A 53 25.32 13.32 13.18
CA GLN A 53 24.18 14.16 12.80
C GLN A 53 22.85 13.44 13.11
N PRO A 54 21.92 14.07 13.85
CA PRO A 54 20.58 13.50 14.05
C PRO A 54 19.80 13.53 12.72
N GLN A 55 19.32 12.38 12.27
CA GLN A 55 18.50 12.26 11.06
C GLN A 55 17.01 12.16 11.35
N LYS A 56 16.62 11.39 12.36
CA LYS A 56 15.20 11.10 12.65
C LYS A 56 14.97 10.82 14.12
N ALA A 57 13.95 11.39 14.74
CA ALA A 57 13.59 11.01 16.10
C ALA A 57 13.16 9.53 16.14
N LEU A 58 13.82 8.71 16.96
CA LEU A 58 13.53 7.27 17.06
C LEU A 58 12.30 7.01 17.93
N ASN A 59 12.13 7.84 18.96
CA ASN A 59 10.95 7.84 19.80
C ASN A 59 10.55 9.29 20.05
N PRO A 60 9.28 9.68 19.83
CA PRO A 60 8.78 10.89 20.47
C PRO A 60 9.00 10.70 21.97
N SER A 61 9.69 11.65 22.59
CA SER A 61 10.02 11.57 24.02
C SER A 61 8.76 11.33 24.85
N PHE A 62 8.87 10.74 26.04
CA PHE A 62 7.74 10.66 26.98
C PHE A 62 7.04 12.03 27.16
N LEU A 63 7.83 13.11 27.11
CA LEU A 63 7.39 14.50 27.13
C LEU A 63 6.47 14.85 25.95
N ASN A 64 6.71 14.32 24.76
CA ASN A 64 5.87 14.52 23.57
C ASN A 64 4.52 13.81 23.72
N TYR A 65 4.52 12.56 24.23
CA TYR A 65 3.27 11.86 24.56
C TYR A 65 2.51 12.56 25.69
N LEU A 66 3.21 13.06 26.70
CA LEU A 66 2.65 13.86 27.79
C LEU A 66 2.05 15.16 27.25
N LEU A 67 2.72 15.86 26.33
CA LEU A 67 2.20 17.11 25.76
C LEU A 67 0.99 16.85 24.86
N LEU A 68 0.99 15.76 24.10
CA LEU A 68 -0.18 15.34 23.30
C LEU A 68 -1.35 14.95 24.21
N PHE A 69 -1.06 14.26 25.32
CA PHE A 69 -2.04 13.96 26.35
C PHE A 69 -2.59 15.25 26.96
N VAL A 70 -1.74 16.21 27.34
CA VAL A 70 -2.15 17.52 27.87
C VAL A 70 -2.98 18.31 26.86
N LEU A 71 -2.57 18.37 25.59
CA LEU A 71 -3.35 18.99 24.52
C LEU A 71 -4.72 18.31 24.41
N SER A 72 -4.76 16.98 24.31
CA SER A 72 -6.02 16.23 24.24
C SER A 72 -6.91 16.48 25.47
N LEU A 73 -6.32 16.61 26.66
CA LEU A 73 -6.99 16.86 27.92
C LEU A 73 -7.52 18.29 27.97
N VAL A 74 -6.79 19.28 27.47
CA VAL A 74 -7.26 20.67 27.30
C VAL A 74 -8.44 20.73 26.33
N PHE A 75 -8.34 20.05 25.18
CA PHE A 75 -9.46 19.97 24.23
C PHE A 75 -10.69 19.29 24.85
N ILE A 76 -10.51 18.19 25.61
CA ILE A 76 -11.59 17.49 26.31
C ILE A 76 -12.18 18.36 27.42
N LEU A 77 -11.36 19.05 28.22
CA LEU A 77 -11.81 19.93 29.29
C LEU A 77 -12.59 21.12 28.73
N LEU A 78 -12.12 21.74 27.64
CA LEU A 78 -12.84 22.80 26.95
C LEU A 78 -14.16 22.29 26.37
N HIS A 79 -14.15 21.11 25.73
CA HIS A 79 -15.37 20.48 25.23
C HIS A 79 -16.37 20.18 26.36
N SER A 80 -15.89 19.65 27.48
CA SER A 80 -16.72 19.37 28.67
C SER A 80 -17.25 20.64 29.31
N ALA A 81 -16.47 21.73 29.33
CA ALA A 81 -16.89 23.03 29.82
C ALA A 81 -18.00 23.62 28.94
N ILE A 82 -17.96 23.40 27.62
CA ILE A 82 -19.03 23.78 26.68
C ILE A 82 -20.32 22.99 26.96
N LEU A 83 -20.19 21.69 27.26
CA LEU A 83 -21.33 20.82 27.59
C LEU A 83 -21.93 21.14 28.98
N LEU A 84 -21.11 21.52 29.95
CA LEU A 84 -21.50 21.77 31.34
C LEU A 84 -21.95 23.22 31.58
N LYS A 85 -21.16 24.21 31.14
CA LYS A 85 -21.54 25.62 31.20
C LYS A 85 -22.36 25.96 29.95
N LYS A 86 -23.69 26.00 30.11
CA LYS A 86 -24.63 26.50 29.09
C LYS A 86 -24.47 28.00 28.78
N SER A 87 -23.31 28.62 28.93
CA SER A 87 -23.07 30.04 28.59
C SER A 87 -22.65 30.16 27.13
N LEU A 88 -23.37 30.96 26.33
CA LEU A 88 -23.06 31.13 24.91
C LEU A 88 -21.80 31.98 24.67
N LYS A 89 -21.53 32.95 25.54
CA LYS A 89 -20.37 33.84 25.43
C LYS A 89 -19.07 33.09 25.71
N ALA A 90 -19.03 32.31 26.79
CA ALA A 90 -17.84 31.55 27.16
C ALA A 90 -17.47 30.52 26.08
N THR A 91 -18.47 29.86 25.50
CA THR A 91 -18.28 28.85 24.45
C THR A 91 -17.85 29.47 23.12
N PHE A 92 -18.35 30.66 22.78
CA PHE A 92 -17.87 31.43 21.62
C PHE A 92 -16.39 31.81 21.75
N PHE A 93 -15.97 32.37 22.89
CA PHE A 93 -14.55 32.68 23.12
C PHE A 93 -13.66 31.43 23.13
N CYS A 94 -14.14 30.30 23.64
CA CYS A 94 -13.41 29.02 23.55
C CYS A 94 -13.22 28.58 22.09
N ILE A 95 -14.25 28.69 21.24
CA ILE A 95 -14.15 28.34 19.81
C ILE A 95 -13.13 29.25 19.11
N ILE A 96 -13.14 30.55 19.38
CA ILE A 96 -12.16 31.48 18.81
C ILE A 96 -10.75 31.11 19.26
N GLY A 97 -10.54 30.84 20.56
CA GLY A 97 -9.24 30.42 21.08
C GLY A 97 -8.73 29.14 20.41
N LEU A 98 -9.61 28.15 20.21
CA LEU A 98 -9.28 26.90 19.52
C LEU A 98 -8.98 27.11 18.03
N LEU A 99 -9.70 28.00 17.36
CA LEU A 99 -9.42 28.36 15.97
C LEU A 99 -8.07 29.06 15.84
N LEU A 100 -7.76 30.01 16.73
CA LEU A 100 -6.46 30.69 16.75
C LEU A 100 -5.31 29.71 17.03
N LEU A 101 -5.50 28.81 18.00
CA LEU A 101 -4.56 27.74 18.29
C LEU A 101 -4.36 26.86 17.05
N ARG A 102 -5.43 26.47 16.36
CA ARG A 102 -5.32 25.62 15.17
C ARG A 102 -4.60 26.34 14.02
N ILE A 103 -4.93 27.60 13.77
CA ILE A 103 -4.26 28.43 12.77
C ILE A 103 -2.77 28.50 13.09
N ASN A 104 -2.42 28.77 14.36
CA ASN A 104 -1.03 28.79 14.81
C ASN A 104 -0.33 27.44 14.56
N MET A 105 -0.94 26.31 14.93
CA MET A 105 -0.40 24.97 14.65
C MET A 105 -0.16 24.75 13.16
N THR A 106 -1.07 25.18 12.28
CA THR A 106 -0.92 24.98 10.84
C THR A 106 0.12 25.88 10.18
N PHE A 107 0.27 27.13 10.64
CA PHE A 107 1.24 28.08 10.08
C PHE A 107 2.64 27.87 10.63
N GLN A 108 2.78 27.61 11.93
CA GLN A 108 4.06 27.46 12.61
C GLN A 108 4.54 26.00 12.65
N GLN A 109 3.70 25.04 12.25
CA GLN A 109 3.95 23.59 12.42
C GLN A 109 4.35 23.23 13.87
N SER A 110 3.85 24.01 14.82
CA SER A 110 4.17 23.87 16.23
C SER A 110 3.05 23.14 16.96
N PRO A 111 3.38 22.24 17.90
CA PRO A 111 4.72 21.75 18.23
C PRO A 111 5.30 20.78 17.18
N ASP A 112 6.60 20.88 16.88
CA ASP A 112 7.27 20.10 15.83
C ASP A 112 7.07 18.58 15.98
N PHE A 113 7.12 18.07 17.21
CA PHE A 113 6.97 16.63 17.48
C PHE A 113 5.61 16.06 17.02
N LEU A 114 4.56 16.88 16.96
CA LEU A 114 3.25 16.43 16.47
C LEU A 114 3.32 16.17 14.98
N PHE A 115 3.98 17.06 14.23
CA PHE A 115 4.11 16.96 12.78
C PHE A 115 5.15 15.92 12.34
N GLU A 116 6.06 15.51 13.23
CA GLU A 116 6.92 14.33 13.03
C GLU A 116 6.17 12.99 13.13
N MET A 117 4.95 12.96 13.67
CA MET A 117 4.20 11.72 13.82
C MET A 117 3.75 11.16 12.45
N PRO A 118 3.65 9.82 12.31
CA PRO A 118 3.25 9.20 11.05
C PRO A 118 1.89 9.67 10.50
N ILE A 119 0.96 10.06 11.38
CA ILE A 119 -0.37 10.56 10.99
C ILE A 119 -0.33 11.93 10.30
N PHE A 120 0.73 12.70 10.48
CA PHE A 120 0.97 13.98 9.79
C PHE A 120 1.87 13.82 8.56
N ASN A 121 2.36 12.61 8.29
CA ASN A 121 3.11 12.34 7.06
C ASN A 121 2.16 12.20 5.86
N ALA A 122 2.47 12.94 4.78
CA ALA A 122 1.73 12.90 3.53
C ALA A 122 1.75 11.53 2.83
N GLU A 123 2.70 10.65 3.16
CA GLU A 123 2.77 9.28 2.60
C GLU A 123 1.52 8.44 2.88
N MET A 124 0.86 8.65 4.05
CA MET A 124 -0.33 7.89 4.43
C MET A 124 -1.60 8.43 3.75
N PHE A 125 -1.75 9.76 3.76
CA PHE A 125 -2.86 10.48 3.16
C PHE A 125 -2.41 11.91 2.85
N ALA A 126 -2.62 12.32 1.61
CA ALA A 126 -2.31 13.67 1.14
C ALA A 126 -3.48 14.25 0.37
N SER A 127 -3.98 15.40 0.81
CA SER A 127 -4.93 16.18 0.03
C SER A 127 -4.57 17.67 0.02
N LYS A 128 -5.13 18.42 -0.93
CA LYS A 128 -5.01 19.89 -0.95
C LYS A 128 -6.07 20.52 -0.04
N GLY A 129 -5.64 21.50 0.76
CA GLY A 129 -6.51 22.35 1.58
C GLY A 129 -6.44 22.02 3.08
N ILE A 130 -7.54 22.29 3.81
CA ILE A 130 -7.64 22.17 5.26
C ILE A 130 -7.47 20.71 5.75
N PHE A 131 -7.74 19.73 4.88
CA PHE A 131 -7.65 18.31 5.18
C PHE A 131 -6.36 17.71 4.60
N SER A 132 -5.20 18.34 4.82
CA SER A 132 -3.93 17.98 4.17
C SER A 132 -3.41 16.59 4.53
N THR A 133 -3.35 16.31 5.83
CA THR A 133 -2.83 15.06 6.40
C THR A 133 -3.91 14.38 7.23
N LEU A 134 -3.69 13.11 7.61
CA LEU A 134 -4.66 12.37 8.43
C LEU A 134 -4.81 13.02 9.82
N GLY A 135 -3.71 13.45 10.42
CA GLY A 135 -3.70 14.23 11.66
C GLY A 135 -4.49 15.54 11.52
N ASP A 136 -4.27 16.28 10.42
CA ASP A 136 -5.03 17.50 10.16
C ASP A 136 -6.53 17.23 10.03
N THR A 137 -6.90 16.13 9.36
CA THR A 137 -8.32 15.77 9.21
C THR A 137 -8.99 15.45 10.55
N PHE A 138 -8.27 14.83 11.48
CA PHE A 138 -8.76 14.54 12.82
C PHE A 138 -9.03 15.81 13.62
N PHE A 139 -8.04 16.70 13.75
CA PHE A 139 -8.19 17.94 14.52
C PHE A 139 -9.24 18.87 13.93
N ASN A 140 -9.30 18.97 12.59
CA ASN A 140 -10.30 19.80 11.92
C ASN A 140 -11.70 19.21 12.08
N THR A 141 -11.85 17.89 12.02
CA THR A 141 -13.13 17.21 12.34
C THR A 141 -13.58 17.49 13.77
N TRP A 142 -12.67 17.52 14.72
CA TRP A 142 -12.99 17.81 16.12
C TRP A 142 -13.43 19.27 16.33
N LEU A 143 -12.72 20.24 15.74
CA LEU A 143 -13.11 21.65 15.77
C LEU A 143 -14.49 21.87 15.17
N ILE A 144 -14.75 21.23 14.03
CA ILE A 144 -16.07 21.26 13.38
C ILE A 144 -17.15 20.73 14.32
N LEU A 145 -16.91 19.64 15.06
CA LEU A 145 -17.89 19.17 16.06
C LEU A 145 -18.18 20.22 17.12
N ILE A 146 -17.16 20.90 17.65
CA ILE A 146 -17.35 21.90 18.70
C ILE A 146 -18.24 23.04 18.17
N ILE A 147 -18.00 23.47 16.92
CA ILE A 147 -18.82 24.48 16.24
C ILE A 147 -20.26 23.98 16.06
N VAL A 148 -20.46 22.75 15.58
CA VAL A 148 -21.79 22.16 15.39
C VAL A 148 -22.54 22.05 16.72
N GLU A 149 -21.92 21.56 17.80
CA GLU A 149 -22.57 21.50 19.12
C GLU A 149 -22.93 22.89 19.65
N TRP A 150 -22.10 23.89 19.41
CA TRP A 150 -22.41 25.28 19.77
C TRP A 150 -23.61 25.84 18.99
N LEU A 151 -23.66 25.61 17.68
CA LEU A 151 -24.81 25.96 16.85
C LEU A 151 -26.09 25.26 17.35
N LEU A 152 -25.98 23.99 17.76
CA LEU A 152 -27.10 23.24 18.34
C LEU A 152 -27.57 23.82 19.68
N LEU A 153 -26.67 24.32 20.52
CA LEU A 153 -27.02 24.98 21.78
C LEU A 153 -27.80 26.28 21.55
N LEU A 154 -27.45 27.07 20.52
CA LEU A 154 -28.16 28.30 20.17
C LEU A 154 -29.64 28.03 19.82
N ILE A 155 -29.89 26.98 19.03
CA ILE A 155 -31.25 26.56 18.67
C ILE A 155 -32.01 26.10 19.91
N ARG A 156 -31.38 25.29 20.77
CA ARG A 156 -32.03 24.73 21.96
C ARG A 156 -32.51 25.82 22.91
N LYS A 157 -31.79 26.93 22.99
CA LYS A 157 -32.14 28.12 23.78
C LYS A 157 -33.23 29.00 23.15
N LYS A 158 -33.83 28.57 22.03
CA LYS A 158 -34.88 29.30 21.29
C LYS A 158 -34.46 30.71 20.86
N ILE A 159 -33.16 30.97 20.70
CA ILE A 159 -32.67 32.27 20.21
C ILE A 159 -32.99 32.44 18.72
N LEU A 160 -33.17 31.33 18.01
CA LEU A 160 -33.32 31.25 16.55
C LEU A 160 -34.64 30.54 16.17
N THR A 161 -35.80 31.05 16.58
CA THR A 161 -37.11 30.38 16.39
C THR A 161 -37.89 30.79 15.13
N GLN A 162 -37.24 31.38 14.13
CA GLN A 162 -37.90 31.84 12.90
C GLN A 162 -37.84 30.79 11.77
N LYS A 163 -38.79 30.84 10.83
CA LYS A 163 -38.84 29.94 9.65
C LYS A 163 -37.55 29.97 8.81
N TRP A 164 -36.90 31.13 8.71
CA TRP A 164 -35.62 31.30 8.00
C TRP A 164 -34.46 30.55 8.64
N VAL A 165 -34.46 30.40 9.97
CA VAL A 165 -33.46 29.59 10.68
C VAL A 165 -33.61 28.13 10.31
N TYR A 166 -34.84 27.64 10.19
CA TYR A 166 -35.12 26.27 9.79
C TYR A 166 -34.56 25.97 8.40
N PHE A 167 -34.79 26.87 7.45
CA PHE A 167 -34.23 26.79 6.11
C PHE A 167 -32.69 26.83 6.14
N GLY A 168 -32.09 27.77 6.89
CA GLY A 168 -30.65 27.84 7.06
C GLY A 168 -30.05 26.58 7.67
N TRP A 169 -30.76 25.92 8.59
CA TRP A 169 -30.35 24.64 9.17
C TRP A 169 -30.37 23.48 8.19
N MET A 170 -31.37 23.46 7.31
CA MET A 170 -31.49 22.47 6.26
C MET A 170 -30.35 22.61 5.24
N VAL A 171 -30.04 23.85 4.84
CA VAL A 171 -28.88 24.17 3.99
C VAL A 171 -27.57 23.78 4.69
N LEU A 172 -27.45 24.03 5.98
CA LEU A 172 -26.26 23.66 6.76
C LEU A 172 -26.07 22.14 6.83
N ILE A 173 -27.11 21.36 7.10
CA ILE A 173 -27.02 19.89 7.10
C ILE A 173 -26.65 19.37 5.71
N PHE A 174 -27.22 19.94 4.65
CA PHE A 174 -26.94 19.54 3.28
C PHE A 174 -25.49 19.83 2.88
N THR A 175 -25.00 21.05 3.15
CA THR A 175 -23.59 21.41 2.91
C THR A 175 -22.64 20.53 3.71
N PHE A 176 -23.00 20.21 4.96
CA PHE A 176 -22.22 19.31 5.80
C PHE A 176 -22.15 17.88 5.23
N MET A 177 -23.27 17.37 4.75
CA MET A 177 -23.33 16.06 4.08
C MET A 177 -22.49 16.03 2.80
N TYR A 178 -22.54 17.10 2.00
CA TYR A 178 -21.70 17.23 0.81
C TYR A 178 -20.21 17.20 1.16
N VAL A 179 -19.79 17.97 2.16
CA VAL A 179 -18.41 17.98 2.66
C VAL A 179 -18.01 16.60 3.18
N TRP A 180 -18.90 15.92 3.90
CA TRP A 180 -18.66 14.57 4.40
C TRP A 180 -18.40 13.56 3.26
N ILE A 181 -19.25 13.56 2.23
CA ILE A 181 -19.08 12.69 1.05
C ILE A 181 -17.78 13.01 0.31
N ALA A 182 -17.46 14.30 0.14
CA ALA A 182 -16.22 14.73 -0.51
C ALA A 182 -14.98 14.31 0.31
N LEU A 183 -15.02 14.46 1.62
CA LEU A 183 -13.96 14.05 2.54
C LEU A 183 -13.76 12.54 2.50
N TRP A 184 -14.84 11.77 2.47
CA TRP A 184 -14.77 10.32 2.39
C TRP A 184 -14.16 9.84 1.06
N ASN A 185 -14.57 10.42 -0.07
CA ASN A 185 -13.93 10.17 -1.36
C ASN A 185 -12.42 10.40 -1.31
N LYS A 186 -11.99 11.55 -0.75
CA LYS A 186 -10.57 11.86 -0.59
C LYS A 186 -9.87 10.82 0.30
N LEU A 187 -10.44 10.51 1.47
CA LEU A 187 -9.84 9.55 2.41
C LEU A 187 -9.65 8.16 1.82
N VAL A 188 -10.50 7.72 0.88
CA VAL A 188 -10.34 6.41 0.23
C VAL A 188 -9.40 6.47 -0.97
N PHE A 189 -9.60 7.44 -1.89
CA PHE A 189 -8.83 7.52 -3.13
C PHE A 189 -7.41 8.05 -2.95
N GLN A 190 -7.19 9.00 -2.04
CA GLN A 190 -5.91 9.70 -1.85
C GLN A 190 -5.09 9.14 -0.67
N SER A 191 -5.56 8.09 -0.01
CA SER A 191 -4.78 7.37 0.99
C SER A 191 -4.05 6.19 0.39
N ASN A 192 -2.89 5.84 0.95
CA ASN A 192 -2.21 4.57 0.67
C ASN A 192 -2.62 3.47 1.66
N LEU A 193 -3.66 3.71 2.46
CA LEU A 193 -4.15 2.80 3.49
C LEU A 193 -5.01 1.69 2.89
N THR A 194 -4.86 0.48 3.44
CA THR A 194 -5.74 -0.66 3.21
C THR A 194 -7.03 -0.47 4.02
N LEU A 195 -8.09 -0.05 3.34
CA LEU A 195 -9.43 0.16 3.93
C LEU A 195 -10.38 -1.03 3.71
N ASP A 196 -9.81 -2.24 3.60
CA ASP A 196 -10.55 -3.50 3.45
C ASP A 196 -10.94 -4.03 4.83
N ILE A 197 -12.11 -3.60 5.35
CA ILE A 197 -12.56 -3.84 6.73
C ILE A 197 -12.66 -5.33 7.10
N TYR A 198 -12.93 -6.20 6.11
CA TYR A 198 -13.01 -7.65 6.30
C TYR A 198 -11.65 -8.32 6.53
N ASN A 199 -10.55 -7.64 6.21
CA ASN A 199 -9.18 -8.15 6.36
C ASN A 199 -8.51 -7.52 7.58
N ILE A 200 -8.76 -8.11 8.75
CA ILE A 200 -8.29 -7.60 10.06
C ILE A 200 -6.75 -7.58 10.12
N ASP A 201 -6.08 -8.56 9.50
CA ASP A 201 -4.62 -8.67 9.56
C ASP A 201 -3.90 -7.54 8.80
N ALA A 202 -4.52 -7.05 7.71
CA ALA A 202 -4.03 -5.91 6.95
C ALA A 202 -4.49 -4.55 7.53
N PHE A 203 -5.24 -4.56 8.63
CA PHE A 203 -5.87 -3.38 9.19
C PHE A 203 -4.94 -2.65 10.18
N GLY A 204 -4.31 -1.57 9.70
CA GLY A 204 -3.42 -0.75 10.53
C GLY A 204 -4.17 0.20 11.48
N GLN A 205 -3.48 0.65 12.54
CA GLN A 205 -3.99 1.70 13.45
C GLN A 205 -4.49 2.98 12.73
N PRO A 206 -3.85 3.49 11.64
CA PRO A 206 -4.36 4.64 10.90
C PRO A 206 -5.72 4.39 10.24
N SER A 207 -6.01 3.15 9.81
CA SER A 207 -7.31 2.78 9.24
C SER A 207 -8.44 2.91 10.28
N ILE A 208 -8.19 2.56 11.55
CA ILE A 208 -9.14 2.80 12.66
C ILE A 208 -9.48 4.29 12.75
N LEU A 209 -8.48 5.17 12.66
CA LEU A 209 -8.68 6.60 12.76
C LEU A 209 -9.49 7.16 11.58
N VAL A 210 -9.32 6.63 10.37
CA VAL A 210 -10.19 6.96 9.22
C VAL A 210 -11.65 6.62 9.51
N PHE A 211 -11.94 5.39 9.98
CA PHE A 211 -13.31 5.00 10.30
C PHE A 211 -13.88 5.72 11.51
N PHE A 212 -13.04 6.09 12.49
CA PHE A 212 -13.42 6.97 13.58
C PHE A 212 -13.90 8.33 13.06
N ILE A 213 -13.13 8.97 12.18
CA ILE A 213 -13.51 10.25 11.55
C ILE A 213 -14.84 10.08 10.79
N LEU A 214 -14.96 9.07 9.93
CA LEU A 214 -16.18 8.85 9.14
C LEU A 214 -17.42 8.57 10.02
N GLY A 215 -17.28 7.73 11.05
CA GLY A 215 -18.33 7.45 12.00
C GLY A 215 -18.77 8.69 12.78
N PHE A 216 -17.81 9.55 13.14
CA PHE A 216 -18.07 10.78 13.87
C PHE A 216 -18.82 11.82 13.02
N TRP A 217 -18.44 11.97 11.75
CA TRP A 217 -19.21 12.76 10.78
C TRP A 217 -20.63 12.23 10.59
N SER A 218 -20.79 10.91 10.50
CA SER A 218 -22.11 10.26 10.42
C SER A 218 -22.98 10.58 11.62
N TRP A 219 -22.41 10.51 12.83
CA TRP A 219 -23.09 10.84 14.07
C TRP A 219 -23.54 12.31 14.10
N MET A 220 -22.68 13.24 13.65
CA MET A 220 -23.03 14.67 13.57
C MET A 220 -24.20 14.93 12.60
N VAL A 221 -24.15 14.36 11.39
CA VAL A 221 -25.26 14.44 10.42
C VAL A 221 -26.53 13.85 11.03
N GLY A 222 -26.42 12.68 11.66
CA GLY A 222 -27.52 11.99 12.32
C GLY A 222 -28.20 12.84 13.39
N ARG A 223 -27.40 13.52 14.23
CA ARG A 223 -27.91 14.44 15.25
C ARG A 223 -28.53 15.70 14.66
N GLY A 224 -27.95 16.26 13.60
CA GLY A 224 -28.50 17.42 12.90
C GLY A 224 -29.89 17.14 12.35
N ILE A 225 -30.06 16.03 11.64
CA ILE A 225 -31.37 15.63 11.07
C ILE A 225 -32.38 15.34 12.18
N PHE A 226 -31.98 14.67 13.27
CA PHE A 226 -32.88 14.43 14.42
C PHE A 226 -33.46 15.75 14.98
N ILE A 227 -32.63 16.78 15.09
CA ILE A 227 -33.03 18.09 15.58
C ILE A 227 -33.92 18.80 14.57
N LEU A 228 -33.59 18.72 13.27
CA LEU A 228 -34.40 19.28 12.18
C LEU A 228 -35.82 18.68 12.17
N VAL A 229 -35.95 17.35 12.29
CA VAL A 229 -37.28 16.70 12.28
C VAL A 229 -38.07 17.06 13.54
N LYS A 230 -37.43 17.06 14.72
CA LYS A 230 -38.09 17.43 15.99
C LYS A 230 -38.56 18.88 16.00
N PHE A 231 -37.80 19.79 15.39
CA PHE A 231 -38.19 21.19 15.28
C PHE A 231 -39.32 21.37 14.25
N GLY A 232 -39.24 20.71 13.09
CA GLY A 232 -40.28 20.74 12.05
C GLY A 232 -41.64 20.25 12.54
N LEU A 233 -41.67 19.14 13.30
CA LEU A 233 -42.88 18.60 13.93
C LEU A 233 -43.54 19.57 14.93
N ARG A 234 -42.78 20.53 15.46
CA ARG A 234 -43.27 21.51 16.44
C ARG A 234 -43.87 22.76 15.79
N LEU A 235 -43.56 23.01 14.51
CA LEU A 235 -43.84 24.29 13.85
C LEU A 235 -45.12 24.21 12.97
N SER A 236 -45.35 23.12 12.22
CA SER A 236 -46.66 22.69 11.64
C SER A 236 -46.50 21.46 10.70
N TRP A 237 -47.58 20.72 10.42
CA TRP A 237 -47.56 19.61 9.43
C TRP A 237 -47.22 20.04 8.00
N GLN A 238 -47.49 21.30 7.63
CA GLN A 238 -47.16 21.85 6.31
C GLN A 238 -45.64 21.98 6.10
N ILE A 239 -44.86 22.18 7.18
CA ILE A 239 -43.40 22.29 7.10
C ILE A 239 -42.74 20.93 6.79
N ILE A 240 -43.36 19.83 7.23
CA ILE A 240 -42.92 18.47 6.88
C ILE A 240 -43.03 18.26 5.35
N HIS A 241 -44.07 18.80 4.72
CA HIS A 241 -44.23 18.78 3.27
C HIS A 241 -43.11 19.57 2.56
N TYR A 242 -42.74 20.77 3.06
CA TYR A 242 -41.63 21.55 2.49
C TYR A 242 -40.27 20.88 2.69
N VAL A 243 -40.05 20.15 3.79
CA VAL A 243 -38.82 19.37 4.01
C VAL A 243 -38.74 18.20 3.04
N PHE A 244 -39.84 17.48 2.87
CA PHE A 244 -39.91 16.39 1.91
C PHE A 244 -39.68 16.89 0.48
N LEU A 245 -40.30 18.02 0.11
CA LEU A 245 -40.16 18.64 -1.21
C LEU A 245 -38.73 19.18 -1.42
N PHE A 246 -38.08 19.73 -0.39
CA PHE A 246 -36.68 20.14 -0.46
C PHE A 246 -35.73 18.94 -0.63
N ILE A 247 -35.94 17.86 0.11
CA ILE A 247 -35.16 16.63 -0.04
C ILE A 247 -35.35 16.05 -1.45
N LEU A 248 -36.57 16.06 -1.97
CA LEU A 248 -36.89 15.60 -3.32
C LEU A 248 -36.24 16.48 -4.41
N LEU A 249 -36.30 17.81 -4.26
CA LEU A 249 -35.64 18.77 -5.15
C LEU A 249 -34.11 18.57 -5.15
N MET A 250 -33.52 18.39 -3.97
CA MET A 250 -32.08 18.13 -3.84
C MET A 250 -31.69 16.77 -4.42
N MET A 251 -32.52 15.75 -4.24
CA MET A 251 -32.34 14.44 -4.88
C MET A 251 -32.34 14.58 -6.40
N LEU A 252 -33.24 15.38 -6.95
CA LEU A 252 -33.37 15.66 -8.38
C LEU A 252 -32.17 16.46 -8.91
N ILE A 253 -31.67 17.45 -8.16
CA ILE A 253 -30.45 18.20 -8.50
C ILE A 253 -29.22 17.27 -8.52
N VAL A 254 -29.05 16.40 -7.53
CA VAL A 254 -27.92 15.46 -7.51
C VAL A 254 -28.04 14.44 -8.65
N LEU A 255 -29.25 13.95 -8.95
CA LEU A 255 -29.50 13.04 -10.07
C LEU A 255 -29.15 13.68 -11.43
N ILE A 256 -29.43 14.98 -11.59
CA ILE A 256 -29.19 15.72 -12.85
C ILE A 256 -27.70 16.06 -13.03
N PHE A 257 -27.02 16.55 -11.99
CA PHE A 257 -25.66 17.09 -12.12
C PHE A 257 -24.55 16.06 -11.89
N TYR A 258 -24.85 14.97 -11.18
CA TYR A 258 -23.89 13.92 -10.86
C TYR A 258 -24.50 12.57 -11.22
N PHE A 259 -24.36 12.16 -12.48
CA PHE A 259 -24.70 10.82 -13.01
C PHE A 259 -23.84 9.68 -12.40
N ASP A 260 -23.33 9.87 -11.19
CA ASP A 260 -22.40 8.97 -10.51
C ASP A 260 -22.91 8.66 -9.09
N TYR A 261 -22.38 7.60 -8.48
CA TYR A 261 -22.90 6.83 -7.32
C TYR A 261 -23.16 7.57 -5.98
N GLN A 262 -23.29 8.90 -5.96
CA GLN A 262 -23.71 9.73 -4.83
C GLN A 262 -25.18 9.48 -4.39
N HIS A 263 -25.93 8.64 -5.11
CA HIS A 263 -27.34 8.35 -4.84
C HIS A 263 -27.54 7.47 -3.58
N TYR A 264 -26.60 6.58 -3.25
CA TYR A 264 -26.71 5.72 -2.07
C TYR A 264 -26.81 6.51 -0.77
N SER A 265 -26.07 7.62 -0.66
CA SER A 265 -26.14 8.52 0.50
C SER A 265 -27.47 9.27 0.62
N LEU A 266 -28.13 9.56 -0.50
CA LEU A 266 -29.42 10.25 -0.51
C LEU A 266 -30.59 9.32 -0.18
N ILE A 267 -30.60 8.11 -0.75
CA ILE A 267 -31.57 7.05 -0.41
C ILE A 267 -31.53 6.79 1.10
N LEU A 268 -30.33 6.77 1.68
CA LEU A 268 -30.15 6.52 3.10
C LEU A 268 -30.52 7.73 3.99
N LEU A 269 -30.35 8.96 3.51
CA LEU A 269 -30.89 10.15 4.19
C LEU A 269 -32.42 10.12 4.23
N VAL A 270 -33.07 9.66 3.16
CA VAL A 270 -34.53 9.47 3.10
C VAL A 270 -34.97 8.37 4.06
N LEU A 271 -34.28 7.21 4.08
CA LEU A 271 -34.54 6.13 5.04
C LEU A 271 -34.34 6.58 6.49
N TYR A 272 -33.31 7.37 6.76
CA TYR A 272 -33.03 7.91 8.09
C TYR A 272 -34.10 8.93 8.52
N ALA A 273 -34.52 9.83 7.62
CA ALA A 273 -35.61 10.77 7.88
C ALA A 273 -36.94 10.04 8.13
N LEU A 274 -37.21 8.95 7.40
CA LEU A 274 -38.39 8.10 7.57
C LEU A 274 -38.36 7.36 8.92
N LEU A 275 -37.20 6.81 9.33
CA LEU A 275 -37.02 6.21 10.65
C LEU A 275 -37.27 7.22 11.78
N ILE A 276 -36.76 8.45 11.65
CA ILE A 276 -37.04 9.51 12.64
C ILE A 276 -38.53 9.82 12.70
N TYR A 277 -39.18 9.97 11.54
CA TYR A 277 -40.62 10.26 11.46
C TYR A 277 -41.46 9.17 12.16
N LEU A 278 -41.15 7.89 11.94
CA LEU A 278 -41.86 6.76 12.56
C LEU A 278 -41.66 6.71 14.08
N ILE A 279 -40.43 6.95 14.56
CA ILE A 279 -40.07 6.76 15.98
C ILE A 279 -40.44 7.96 16.86
N ASN A 280 -40.44 9.18 16.30
CA ASN A 280 -40.70 10.41 17.08
C ASN A 280 -42.14 10.54 17.61
N ARG A 281 -43.03 9.59 17.30
CA ARG A 281 -44.36 9.50 17.95
C ARG A 281 -44.30 9.06 19.42
N LYS A 282 -43.21 8.44 19.90
CA LYS A 282 -43.12 7.95 21.30
C LYS A 282 -41.74 8.18 21.93
N GLN A 283 -41.69 8.99 23.00
CA GLN A 283 -40.46 9.43 23.70
C GLN A 283 -39.62 8.28 24.32
N LYS A 284 -40.22 7.09 24.53
CA LYS A 284 -39.55 5.91 25.14
C LYS A 284 -38.54 5.21 24.21
N TRP A 285 -38.49 5.53 22.91
CA TRP A 285 -37.70 4.79 21.91
C TRP A 285 -36.38 5.48 21.50
N GLN A 286 -35.89 6.47 22.24
CA GLN A 286 -34.69 7.24 21.87
C GLN A 286 -33.41 6.39 21.80
N ILE A 287 -33.25 5.38 22.68
CA ILE A 287 -32.10 4.47 22.64
C ILE A 287 -32.18 3.54 21.43
N LEU A 288 -33.36 2.98 21.15
CA LEU A 288 -33.57 2.16 19.95
C LEU A 288 -33.29 2.96 18.67
N PHE A 289 -33.73 4.23 18.65
CA PHE A 289 -33.44 5.14 17.55
C PHE A 289 -31.93 5.33 17.32
N LEU A 290 -31.16 5.57 18.39
CA LEU A 290 -29.70 5.70 18.31
C LEU A 290 -29.06 4.40 17.79
N LEU A 291 -29.49 3.24 18.26
CA LEU A 291 -28.97 1.95 17.80
C LEU A 291 -29.28 1.70 16.32
N MET A 292 -30.53 1.94 15.89
CA MET A 292 -30.93 1.81 14.49
C MET A 292 -30.17 2.79 13.59
N SER A 293 -29.93 4.02 14.07
CA SER A 293 -29.09 5.00 13.36
C SER A 293 -27.66 4.51 13.16
N ALA A 294 -27.07 3.92 14.21
CA ALA A 294 -25.72 3.39 14.16
C ALA A 294 -25.63 2.23 13.15
N VAL A 295 -26.58 1.29 13.16
CA VAL A 295 -26.65 0.21 12.16
C VAL A 295 -26.73 0.79 10.75
N LEU A 296 -27.63 1.73 10.50
CA LEU A 296 -27.84 2.33 9.18
C LEU A 296 -26.58 3.08 8.68
N PHE A 297 -25.91 3.85 9.53
CA PHE A 297 -24.65 4.49 9.18
C PHE A 297 -23.51 3.50 8.96
N THR A 298 -23.46 2.38 9.70
CA THR A 298 -22.44 1.35 9.47
C THR A 298 -22.60 0.68 8.12
N ILE A 299 -23.84 0.38 7.73
CA ILE A 299 -24.16 -0.20 6.42
C ILE A 299 -23.73 0.77 5.33
N LEU A 300 -24.07 2.06 5.46
CA LEU A 300 -23.62 3.08 4.51
C LEU A 300 -22.09 3.12 4.43
N ILE A 301 -21.40 3.15 5.57
CA ILE A 301 -19.94 3.21 5.62
C ILE A 301 -19.30 2.04 4.91
N VAL A 302 -19.82 0.84 5.14
CA VAL A 302 -19.34 -0.34 4.45
C VAL A 302 -19.63 -0.25 2.95
N VAL A 303 -20.90 -0.10 2.55
CA VAL A 303 -21.29 -0.11 1.13
C VAL A 303 -20.52 0.92 0.31
N TYR A 304 -20.42 2.16 0.80
CA TYR A 304 -19.75 3.22 0.06
C TYR A 304 -18.23 3.05 0.07
N THR A 305 -17.60 2.61 1.17
CA THR A 305 -16.15 2.35 1.18
C THR A 305 -15.78 1.20 0.24
N PHE A 306 -16.58 0.13 0.21
CA PHE A 306 -16.38 -0.99 -0.71
C PHE A 306 -16.48 -0.56 -2.17
N HIS A 307 -17.47 0.27 -2.49
CA HIS A 307 -17.63 0.85 -3.82
C HIS A 307 -16.43 1.71 -4.22
N LEU A 308 -15.96 2.60 -3.33
CA LEU A 308 -14.78 3.43 -3.59
C LEU A 308 -13.50 2.60 -3.73
N ASN A 309 -13.32 1.56 -2.91
CA ASN A 309 -12.19 0.63 -3.02
C ASN A 309 -12.23 -0.14 -4.34
N HIS A 310 -13.42 -0.53 -4.82
CA HIS A 310 -13.58 -1.18 -6.11
C HIS A 310 -13.13 -0.26 -7.26
N ARG A 311 -13.60 0.99 -7.30
CA ARG A 311 -13.12 1.98 -8.29
C ARG A 311 -11.62 2.26 -8.20
N LYS A 312 -11.09 2.32 -6.98
CA LYS A 312 -9.64 2.46 -6.77
C LYS A 312 -8.88 1.25 -7.34
N LYS A 313 -9.41 0.03 -7.15
CA LYS A 313 -8.86 -1.21 -7.73
C LYS A 313 -8.93 -1.20 -9.26
N GLU A 314 -10.04 -0.78 -9.85
CA GLU A 314 -10.17 -0.64 -11.32
C GLU A 314 -9.11 0.32 -11.90
N ASN A 315 -8.96 1.51 -11.30
CA ASN A 315 -7.94 2.49 -11.71
C ASN A 315 -6.52 1.92 -11.57
N LEU A 316 -6.24 1.19 -10.48
CA LEU A 316 -4.95 0.54 -10.29
C LEU A 316 -4.72 -0.58 -11.33
N GLN A 317 -5.72 -1.38 -11.65
CA GLN A 317 -5.61 -2.41 -12.70
C GLN A 317 -5.29 -1.78 -14.06
N GLN A 318 -5.87 -0.63 -14.40
CA GLN A 318 -5.56 0.10 -15.63
C GLN A 318 -4.12 0.61 -15.65
N VAL A 319 -3.66 1.23 -14.56
CA VAL A 319 -2.27 1.70 -14.43
C VAL A 319 -1.29 0.53 -14.54
N VAL A 320 -1.57 -0.59 -13.87
CA VAL A 320 -0.74 -1.80 -13.94
C VAL A 320 -0.75 -2.38 -15.36
N ALA A 321 -1.91 -2.53 -16.00
CA ALA A 321 -2.02 -3.05 -17.36
C ALA A 321 -1.25 -2.17 -18.37
N PHE A 322 -1.34 -0.85 -18.24
CA PHE A 322 -0.58 0.10 -19.04
C PHE A 322 0.93 -0.02 -18.79
N SER A 323 1.36 -0.13 -17.53
CA SER A 323 2.77 -0.32 -17.19
C SER A 323 3.32 -1.66 -17.72
N LEU A 324 2.51 -2.72 -17.74
CA LEU A 324 2.88 -4.02 -18.28
C LEU A 324 2.95 -4.03 -19.82
N ALA A 325 2.15 -3.18 -20.48
CA ALA A 325 2.20 -2.97 -21.93
C ALA A 325 3.43 -2.17 -22.36
N ASN A 326 3.86 -1.22 -21.54
CA ASN A 326 5.07 -0.46 -21.79
C ASN A 326 6.29 -1.25 -21.34
N GLU A 327 6.75 -2.13 -22.21
CA GLU A 327 7.92 -2.99 -22.00
C GLU A 327 9.25 -2.21 -22.09
N LYS A 328 9.22 -1.00 -22.66
CA LYS A 328 10.38 -0.12 -22.85
C LYS A 328 10.68 0.63 -21.55
N ASP A 329 11.86 0.41 -20.99
CA ASP A 329 12.39 1.22 -19.90
C ASP A 329 12.95 2.53 -20.47
N PHE A 330 12.15 3.60 -20.39
CA PHE A 330 12.53 4.92 -20.87
C PHE A 330 13.76 5.49 -20.15
N VAL A 331 13.96 5.13 -18.88
CA VAL A 331 15.16 5.55 -18.13
C VAL A 331 16.38 4.85 -18.69
N ALA A 332 16.28 3.54 -18.97
CA ALA A 332 17.36 2.81 -19.63
C ALA A 332 17.68 3.38 -21.02
N GLN A 333 16.66 3.72 -21.82
CA GLN A 333 16.87 4.34 -23.14
C GLN A 333 17.61 5.68 -23.02
N MET A 334 17.18 6.56 -22.10
CA MET A 334 17.84 7.84 -21.87
C MET A 334 19.30 7.67 -21.44
N LEU A 335 19.58 6.74 -20.51
CA LEU A 335 20.95 6.46 -20.06
C LEU A 335 21.82 5.85 -21.18
N MET A 336 21.25 5.04 -22.08
CA MET A 336 21.95 4.55 -23.28
C MET A 336 22.33 5.70 -24.22
N THR A 337 21.40 6.61 -24.49
CA THR A 337 21.64 7.80 -25.31
C THR A 337 22.73 8.69 -24.71
N ASP A 338 22.77 8.84 -23.38
CA ASP A 338 23.80 9.64 -22.71
C ASP A 338 25.19 8.97 -22.75
N MET A 339 25.25 7.64 -22.74
CA MET A 339 26.51 6.89 -22.73
C MET A 339 27.04 6.54 -24.12
N GLU A 340 26.22 6.49 -25.17
CA GLU A 340 26.60 5.92 -26.48
C GLU A 340 27.79 6.64 -27.12
N LYS A 341 27.85 7.98 -27.03
CA LYS A 341 28.98 8.76 -27.56
C LYS A 341 30.26 8.52 -26.76
N LYS A 342 30.14 8.47 -25.43
CA LYS A 342 31.27 8.18 -24.53
C LYS A 342 31.83 6.77 -24.75
N LEU A 343 30.99 5.81 -25.13
CA LEU A 343 31.41 4.44 -25.40
C LEU A 343 32.06 4.34 -26.79
N ALA A 344 31.51 5.04 -27.80
CA ALA A 344 32.09 5.08 -29.15
C ALA A 344 33.47 5.76 -29.21
N GLU A 345 33.67 6.82 -28.42
CA GLU A 345 34.91 7.64 -28.42
C GLU A 345 35.96 7.19 -27.39
N ASP A 346 35.71 6.12 -26.63
CA ASP A 346 36.63 5.66 -25.58
C ASP A 346 37.92 5.06 -26.16
N LYS A 347 39.03 5.77 -25.96
CA LYS A 347 40.36 5.39 -26.42
C LYS A 347 40.91 4.15 -25.70
N ILE A 348 40.57 3.96 -24.42
CA ILE A 348 41.02 2.79 -23.65
C ILE A 348 40.29 1.56 -24.18
N LEU A 349 38.96 1.65 -24.35
CA LEU A 349 38.16 0.57 -24.94
C LEU A 349 38.65 0.21 -26.35
N GLN A 350 38.94 1.21 -27.19
CA GLN A 350 39.51 1.00 -28.52
C GLN A 350 40.85 0.24 -28.47
N SER A 351 41.73 0.57 -27.51
CA SER A 351 43.01 -0.12 -27.34
C SER A 351 42.84 -1.57 -26.88
N LEU A 352 41.89 -1.85 -25.98
CA LEU A 352 41.57 -3.21 -25.53
C LEU A 352 40.98 -4.04 -26.66
N LEU A 353 40.15 -3.44 -27.52
CA LEU A 353 39.54 -4.10 -28.67
C LEU A 353 40.54 -4.49 -29.77
N GLN A 354 41.69 -3.81 -29.84
CA GLN A 354 42.77 -4.24 -30.74
C GLN A 354 43.29 -5.63 -30.37
N LYS A 355 43.35 -5.93 -29.06
CA LYS A 355 43.81 -7.22 -28.49
C LYS A 355 42.66 -8.18 -28.13
N ALA A 356 41.46 -7.96 -28.68
CA ALA A 356 40.23 -8.63 -28.23
C ALA A 356 40.22 -10.17 -28.30
N TYR A 357 41.08 -10.80 -29.10
CA TYR A 357 41.09 -12.27 -29.19
C TYR A 357 41.58 -12.93 -27.89
N ASP A 358 42.52 -12.29 -27.19
CA ASP A 358 43.15 -12.80 -25.97
C ASP A 358 42.49 -12.24 -24.68
N ASN A 359 41.88 -11.05 -24.73
CA ASN A 359 41.46 -10.29 -23.55
C ASN A 359 39.94 -10.09 -23.39
N ARG A 360 39.10 -11.03 -23.83
CA ARG A 360 37.63 -10.89 -23.76
C ARG A 360 37.09 -10.62 -22.33
N TYR A 361 37.69 -11.27 -21.33
CA TYR A 361 37.30 -11.08 -19.92
C TYR A 361 37.63 -9.67 -19.43
N GLU A 362 38.79 -9.13 -19.81
CA GLU A 362 39.23 -7.78 -19.44
C GLU A 362 38.33 -6.71 -20.07
N ILE A 363 37.92 -6.89 -21.33
CA ILE A 363 36.96 -5.99 -22.01
C ILE A 363 35.61 -6.02 -21.30
N TYR A 364 35.13 -7.21 -20.93
CA TYR A 364 33.87 -7.36 -20.19
C TYR A 364 33.92 -6.65 -18.83
N GLN A 365 34.99 -6.86 -18.05
CA GLN A 365 35.15 -6.21 -16.74
C GLN A 365 35.25 -4.68 -16.89
N TYR A 366 36.04 -4.20 -17.85
CA TYR A 366 36.17 -2.76 -18.11
C TYR A 366 34.82 -2.11 -18.44
N LEU A 367 34.00 -2.74 -19.29
CA LEU A 367 32.66 -2.26 -19.62
C LEU A 367 31.74 -2.29 -18.39
N LYS A 368 31.81 -3.35 -17.58
CA LYS A 368 31.00 -3.49 -16.37
C LYS A 368 31.32 -2.41 -15.33
N ASP A 369 32.59 -2.16 -15.07
CA ASP A 369 33.03 -1.25 -14.03
C ASP A 369 32.86 0.24 -14.41
N ASN A 370 33.05 0.59 -15.70
CA ASN A 370 33.03 1.98 -16.15
C ASN A 370 31.71 2.43 -16.79
N TYR A 371 30.95 1.52 -17.40
CA TYR A 371 29.75 1.85 -18.18
C TYR A 371 28.48 1.21 -17.65
N PHE A 372 28.55 -0.05 -17.19
CA PHE A 372 27.40 -0.82 -16.74
C PHE A 372 27.36 -1.05 -15.21
N TYR A 373 27.60 0.01 -14.43
CA TYR A 373 27.48 0.00 -12.97
C TYR A 373 26.16 0.61 -12.47
N GLY A 374 25.82 0.38 -11.21
CA GLY A 374 24.67 1.04 -10.54
C GLY A 374 23.32 0.63 -11.14
N PHE A 375 22.68 1.53 -11.90
CA PHE A 375 21.36 1.29 -12.54
C PHE A 375 21.34 0.02 -13.38
N TRP A 376 22.44 -0.23 -14.11
CA TRP A 376 22.59 -1.37 -15.03
C TRP A 376 22.66 -2.72 -14.34
N ASN A 377 22.78 -2.78 -13.00
CA ASN A 377 22.70 -4.05 -12.25
C ASN A 377 21.38 -4.80 -12.45
N LYS A 378 20.32 -4.10 -12.92
CA LYS A 378 19.02 -4.68 -13.30
C LYS A 378 19.03 -5.40 -14.64
N TYR A 379 20.14 -5.31 -15.39
CA TYR A 379 20.31 -5.93 -16.69
C TYR A 379 21.46 -6.95 -16.65
N ASP A 380 21.31 -8.02 -17.41
CA ASP A 380 22.38 -8.91 -17.81
C ASP A 380 23.00 -8.33 -19.09
N VAL A 381 24.29 -8.02 -19.00
CA VAL A 381 25.08 -7.48 -20.11
C VAL A 381 25.82 -8.64 -20.75
N GLN A 382 25.62 -8.83 -22.05
CA GLN A 382 26.39 -9.76 -22.86
C GLN A 382 27.11 -9.00 -23.96
N VAL A 383 28.42 -9.21 -24.06
CA VAL A 383 29.28 -8.51 -25.03
C VAL A 383 29.82 -9.51 -26.03
N THR A 384 29.52 -9.28 -27.30
CA THR A 384 29.97 -10.11 -28.43
C THR A 384 30.83 -9.26 -29.35
N ILE A 385 32.09 -9.65 -29.55
CA ILE A 385 33.03 -8.95 -30.42
C ILE A 385 33.28 -9.84 -31.64
N CYS A 386 33.11 -9.28 -32.83
CA CYS A 386 33.24 -10.01 -34.09
C CYS A 386 33.96 -9.21 -35.16
N ASN A 387 34.70 -9.92 -36.00
CA ASN A 387 35.21 -9.44 -37.27
C ASN A 387 34.24 -9.83 -38.42
N SER A 388 34.43 -9.25 -39.60
CA SER A 388 33.63 -9.54 -40.80
C SER A 388 33.64 -11.02 -41.24
N PHE A 389 34.63 -11.80 -40.81
CA PHE A 389 34.81 -13.22 -41.18
C PHE A 389 34.44 -14.19 -40.05
N ASP A 390 34.09 -13.70 -38.86
CA ASP A 390 33.79 -14.56 -37.71
C ASP A 390 32.40 -15.20 -37.83
N ASN A 391 32.34 -16.49 -37.51
CA ASN A 391 31.09 -17.25 -37.43
C ASN A 391 30.65 -17.35 -35.96
N LEU A 392 29.38 -17.08 -35.71
CA LEU A 392 28.70 -17.38 -34.45
C LEU A 392 28.11 -18.78 -34.52
N ARG A 393 28.29 -19.53 -33.43
CA ARG A 393 27.60 -20.79 -33.18
C ARG A 393 26.41 -20.52 -32.27
N LEU A 394 25.20 -20.64 -32.82
CA LEU A 394 23.98 -20.42 -32.05
C LEU A 394 23.65 -21.67 -31.22
N MET A 395 23.47 -21.53 -29.91
CA MET A 395 22.96 -22.61 -29.06
C MET A 395 21.49 -22.34 -28.73
N PRO A 396 20.60 -23.36 -28.77
CA PRO A 396 20.87 -24.80 -28.93
C PRO A 396 20.83 -25.33 -30.39
N SER A 397 20.51 -24.50 -31.39
CA SER A 397 20.32 -24.96 -32.78
C SER A 397 21.58 -25.47 -33.48
N ASN A 398 22.75 -25.14 -32.94
CA ASN A 398 24.07 -25.55 -33.44
C ASN A 398 24.39 -25.06 -34.87
N GLU A 399 23.68 -24.04 -35.34
CA GLU A 399 23.87 -23.43 -36.65
C GLU A 399 25.05 -22.44 -36.62
N ASN A 400 25.88 -22.48 -37.67
CA ASN A 400 26.95 -21.51 -37.89
C ASN A 400 26.43 -20.40 -38.82
N CYS A 401 26.38 -19.17 -38.32
CA CYS A 401 26.02 -17.99 -39.10
C CYS A 401 27.13 -16.96 -39.02
N ARG A 402 27.34 -16.17 -40.08
CA ARG A 402 28.25 -15.01 -40.01
C ARG A 402 27.75 -14.03 -38.95
N CYS A 403 28.64 -13.54 -38.10
CA CYS A 403 28.26 -12.74 -36.94
C CYS A 403 27.48 -11.47 -37.34
N PHE A 404 27.98 -10.74 -38.34
CA PHE A 404 27.32 -9.50 -38.79
C PHE A 404 25.94 -9.78 -39.39
N ASP A 405 25.79 -10.86 -40.15
CA ASP A 405 24.52 -11.22 -40.77
C ASP A 405 23.46 -11.59 -39.71
N TYR A 406 23.87 -12.26 -38.64
CA TYR A 406 22.99 -12.59 -37.52
C TYR A 406 22.40 -11.32 -36.87
N PHE A 407 23.24 -10.41 -36.40
CA PHE A 407 22.79 -9.18 -35.73
C PHE A 407 22.07 -8.23 -36.68
N ASN A 408 22.52 -8.10 -37.93
CA ASN A 408 21.81 -7.29 -38.93
C ASN A 408 20.40 -7.85 -39.22
N ARG A 409 20.25 -9.17 -39.30
CA ARG A 409 18.93 -9.81 -39.44
C ARG A 409 18.08 -9.62 -38.20
N LEU A 410 18.67 -9.68 -37.01
CA LEU A 410 17.99 -9.41 -35.74
C LEU A 410 17.43 -7.98 -35.71
N ILE A 411 18.24 -6.98 -36.06
CA ILE A 411 17.82 -5.57 -36.14
C ILE A 411 16.73 -5.38 -37.21
N LYS A 412 16.88 -5.96 -38.41
CA LYS A 412 15.89 -5.82 -39.48
C LYS A 412 14.55 -6.48 -39.18
N SER A 413 14.56 -7.61 -38.46
CA SER A 413 13.34 -8.39 -38.21
C SER A 413 12.61 -7.98 -36.92
N LYS A 414 13.36 -7.57 -35.90
CA LYS A 414 12.84 -7.33 -34.53
C LYS A 414 13.29 -6.00 -33.92
N GLY A 415 14.12 -5.24 -34.61
CA GLY A 415 14.65 -3.97 -34.10
C GLY A 415 13.74 -2.78 -34.36
N SER A 416 13.58 -1.93 -33.35
CA SER A 416 13.04 -0.58 -33.48
C SER A 416 14.04 0.43 -32.92
N GLN A 417 14.29 1.49 -33.68
CA GLN A 417 15.19 2.56 -33.30
C GLN A 417 14.47 3.56 -32.38
N PHE A 418 15.20 4.12 -31.42
CA PHE A 418 14.75 5.22 -30.56
C PHE A 418 15.72 6.40 -30.67
N ASP A 419 15.70 7.34 -29.73
CA ASP A 419 16.57 8.53 -29.72
C ASP A 419 18.04 8.19 -29.42
N SER A 420 18.63 7.31 -30.23
CA SER A 420 20.01 6.83 -30.13
C SER A 420 20.52 6.46 -31.52
N GLN A 421 21.82 6.64 -31.73
CA GLN A 421 22.49 6.31 -32.99
C GLN A 421 23.11 4.90 -32.98
N TYR A 422 23.43 4.35 -31.81
CA TYR A 422 24.15 3.09 -31.67
C TYR A 422 23.32 1.96 -31.05
N PHE A 423 22.29 2.27 -30.28
CA PHE A 423 21.39 1.30 -29.65
C PHE A 423 20.04 1.16 -30.37
N TYR A 424 19.56 -0.08 -30.40
CA TYR A 424 18.26 -0.50 -30.93
C TYR A 424 17.49 -1.25 -29.84
N SER A 425 16.17 -1.05 -29.77
CA SER A 425 15.29 -1.92 -28.97
C SER A 425 14.90 -3.15 -29.80
N ILE A 426 15.15 -4.35 -29.26
CA ILE A 426 14.86 -5.63 -29.88
C ILE A 426 13.66 -6.27 -29.18
N ASP A 427 12.56 -6.40 -29.92
CA ASP A 427 11.34 -7.02 -29.42
C ASP A 427 11.49 -8.55 -29.42
N ASN A 428 11.45 -9.16 -28.24
CA ASN A 428 11.50 -10.62 -28.14
C ASN A 428 10.13 -11.24 -28.48
N ASP A 429 10.14 -12.51 -28.89
CA ASP A 429 8.90 -13.26 -29.14
C ASP A 429 8.07 -13.42 -27.87
N TYR A 430 8.72 -13.33 -26.71
CA TYR A 430 8.12 -13.43 -25.38
C TYR A 430 7.61 -12.10 -24.77
N GLY A 431 7.51 -11.01 -25.54
CA GLY A 431 6.97 -9.74 -25.01
C GLY A 431 7.89 -9.11 -23.94
N GLU A 432 9.19 -9.19 -24.18
CA GLU A 432 10.19 -8.44 -23.44
C GLU A 432 11.03 -7.66 -24.44
N VAL A 433 11.34 -6.41 -24.10
CA VAL A 433 12.26 -5.58 -24.87
C VAL A 433 13.65 -5.77 -24.32
N SER A 434 14.53 -6.27 -25.17
CA SER A 434 15.98 -6.25 -24.94
C SER A 434 16.58 -5.08 -25.71
N TYR A 435 17.80 -4.67 -25.37
CA TYR A 435 18.49 -3.61 -26.09
C TYR A 435 19.77 -4.15 -26.70
N LEU A 436 20.06 -3.70 -27.92
CA LEU A 436 21.25 -4.09 -28.68
C LEU A 436 22.03 -2.84 -29.08
N GLY A 437 23.23 -2.68 -28.55
CA GLY A 437 24.21 -1.67 -28.98
C GLY A 437 25.10 -2.23 -30.09
N VAL A 438 25.32 -1.45 -31.14
CA VAL A 438 26.21 -1.79 -32.26
C VAL A 438 27.27 -0.71 -32.39
N PHE A 439 28.51 -1.05 -32.05
CA PHE A 439 29.65 -0.13 -32.13
C PHE A 439 30.66 -0.62 -33.16
N THR A 440 30.91 0.21 -34.17
CA THR A 440 31.91 -0.02 -35.23
C THR A 440 33.19 0.72 -34.90
N PHE A 441 34.31 -0.01 -34.88
CA PHE A 441 35.62 0.58 -34.65
C PHE A 441 36.52 0.35 -35.88
N PRO A 442 36.92 1.42 -36.60
CA PRO A 442 37.81 1.30 -37.74
C PRO A 442 39.24 1.04 -37.23
N PHE A 443 39.75 -0.18 -37.40
CA PHE A 443 41.13 -0.51 -37.09
C PHE A 443 41.95 -0.57 -38.38
N ASN A 444 42.78 0.45 -38.62
CA ASN A 444 43.68 0.53 -39.78
C ASN A 444 45.00 -0.23 -39.53
N MET A 445 44.94 -1.50 -39.11
CA MET A 445 46.16 -2.27 -38.86
C MET A 445 46.10 -3.66 -39.51
N LEU A 446 46.50 -3.67 -40.80
CA LEU A 446 46.90 -4.79 -41.67
C LEU A 446 45.92 -5.13 -42.82
N PRO A 447 46.43 -5.59 -43.99
CA PRO A 447 45.65 -5.81 -45.22
C PRO A 447 44.55 -6.88 -45.12
N TYR A 448 44.46 -7.59 -43.98
CA TYR A 448 43.51 -8.66 -43.72
C TYR A 448 42.68 -8.45 -42.43
N SER A 449 42.83 -7.32 -41.74
CA SER A 449 41.96 -7.02 -40.59
C SER A 449 40.72 -6.25 -41.07
N GLY A 450 39.63 -6.97 -41.34
CA GLY A 450 38.34 -6.35 -41.65
C GLY A 450 37.82 -5.48 -40.49
N GLU A 451 36.76 -4.72 -40.75
CA GLU A 451 36.06 -3.94 -39.71
C GLU A 451 35.69 -4.83 -38.52
N LYS A 452 35.96 -4.34 -37.30
CA LYS A 452 35.53 -4.99 -36.06
C LYS A 452 34.28 -4.31 -35.53
N LYS A 453 33.29 -5.12 -35.15
CA LYS A 453 32.07 -4.65 -34.47
C LYS A 453 31.96 -5.26 -33.09
N MET A 454 31.56 -4.42 -32.13
CA MET A 454 31.13 -4.84 -30.80
C MET A 454 29.60 -4.77 -30.75
N PHE A 455 29.00 -5.88 -30.34
CA PHE A 455 27.58 -6.00 -30.07
C PHE A 455 27.40 -6.11 -28.55
N ILE A 456 26.59 -5.22 -27.97
CA ILE A 456 26.26 -5.24 -26.55
C ILE A 456 24.77 -5.55 -26.42
N GLU A 457 24.46 -6.72 -25.88
CA GLU A 457 23.10 -7.14 -25.59
C GLU A 457 22.77 -6.89 -24.12
N LEU A 458 21.63 -6.26 -23.87
CA LEU A 458 21.14 -5.92 -22.55
C LEU A 458 19.77 -6.58 -22.35
N TYR A 459 19.76 -7.62 -21.52
CA TYR A 459 18.55 -8.33 -21.13
C TYR A 459 18.14 -7.88 -19.73
N ARG A 460 16.88 -7.54 -19.51
CA ARG A 460 16.44 -7.22 -18.14
C ARG A 460 16.51 -8.49 -17.30
N LYS A 461 17.17 -8.44 -16.14
CA LYS A 461 17.17 -9.56 -15.20
C LYS A 461 15.74 -9.83 -14.77
N LEU A 462 15.25 -11.02 -15.09
CA LEU A 462 14.07 -11.57 -14.44
C LEU A 462 14.45 -11.81 -12.99
N LEU A 463 13.98 -10.97 -12.06
CA LEU A 463 14.05 -11.36 -10.66
C LEU A 463 13.20 -12.62 -10.53
N PRO A 464 13.79 -13.80 -10.24
CA PRO A 464 12.97 -14.96 -10.02
C PRO A 464 12.14 -14.67 -8.77
N ASN A 465 10.81 -14.71 -8.92
CA ASN A 465 9.86 -14.85 -7.81
C ASN A 465 10.03 -16.24 -7.18
N THR A 466 11.26 -16.57 -6.77
CA THR A 466 11.57 -17.80 -6.05
C THR A 466 11.33 -17.52 -4.58
N PRO A 467 10.28 -18.12 -3.97
CA PRO A 467 10.08 -18.00 -2.53
C PRO A 467 11.33 -18.48 -1.77
N GLY A 468 11.77 -17.74 -0.74
CA GLY A 468 12.90 -18.07 0.14
C GLY A 468 13.53 -16.84 0.81
N TYR A 469 14.86 -16.68 0.77
CA TYR A 469 15.61 -15.57 1.41
C TYR A 469 15.35 -14.11 0.97
N PRO A 470 14.54 -13.74 -0.06
CA PRO A 470 14.34 -12.32 -0.40
C PRO A 470 13.91 -11.45 0.79
N ASP A 471 13.04 -11.95 1.67
CA ASP A 471 12.57 -11.18 2.83
C ASP A 471 13.69 -10.80 3.81
N LEU A 472 14.74 -11.63 3.93
CA LEU A 472 15.84 -11.43 4.87
C LEU A 472 16.99 -10.61 4.26
N LEU A 473 17.13 -10.64 2.94
CA LEU A 473 18.24 -9.99 2.20
C LEU A 473 17.83 -8.75 1.40
N MET A 474 16.53 -8.43 1.35
CA MET A 474 16.01 -7.23 0.69
C MET A 474 15.56 -6.19 1.72
N ASP A 475 15.72 -4.91 1.36
CA ASP A 475 15.13 -3.81 2.11
C ASP A 475 13.59 -3.91 2.05
N SER A 476 12.95 -3.75 3.21
CA SER A 476 11.49 -3.70 3.35
C SER A 476 10.81 -2.68 2.44
N LYS A 477 11.46 -1.56 2.12
CA LYS A 477 10.92 -0.53 1.20
C LYS A 477 10.86 -1.04 -0.23
N THR A 478 11.93 -1.69 -0.69
CA THR A 478 12.05 -2.30 -2.01
C THR A 478 11.10 -3.50 -2.14
N TYR A 479 11.01 -4.35 -1.12
CA TYR A 479 10.08 -5.48 -1.11
C TYR A 479 8.61 -5.02 -1.13
N LYS A 480 8.23 -4.00 -0.35
CA LYS A 480 6.85 -3.47 -0.36
C LYS A 480 6.46 -2.80 -1.68
N THR A 481 7.40 -2.11 -2.33
CA THR A 481 7.14 -1.54 -3.66
C THR A 481 6.97 -2.62 -4.71
N LEU A 482 7.76 -3.71 -4.65
CA LEU A 482 7.64 -4.85 -5.56
C LEU A 482 6.38 -5.71 -5.26
N GLY A 483 6.11 -6.02 -3.99
CA GLY A 483 5.02 -6.89 -3.56
C GLY A 483 3.61 -6.31 -3.74
N ASN A 484 3.45 -4.98 -3.66
CA ASN A 484 2.17 -4.32 -3.92
C ASN A 484 1.92 -4.01 -5.41
N GLN A 485 2.94 -4.08 -6.27
CA GLN A 485 2.82 -3.70 -7.69
C GLN A 485 2.33 -4.83 -8.59
N TRP A 486 2.32 -6.09 -8.14
CA TRP A 486 2.00 -7.22 -9.01
C TRP A 486 0.77 -8.00 -8.56
N SER A 487 -0.38 -7.43 -8.88
CA SER A 487 -1.66 -8.12 -9.01
C SER A 487 -1.54 -9.38 -9.87
N ASN A 488 -2.48 -10.32 -9.76
CA ASN A 488 -2.58 -11.44 -10.69
C ASN A 488 -2.65 -10.88 -12.12
N TYR A 489 -1.69 -11.23 -12.98
CA TYR A 489 -1.69 -10.75 -14.37
C TYR A 489 -1.21 -11.83 -15.34
N ALA A 490 -1.60 -11.67 -16.59
CA ALA A 490 -1.13 -12.48 -17.71
C ALA A 490 -0.94 -11.64 -18.97
N LYS A 491 0.08 -11.98 -19.75
CA LYS A 491 0.33 -11.44 -21.09
C LYS A 491 0.10 -12.53 -22.13
N TYR A 492 -0.59 -12.16 -23.20
CA TYR A 492 -0.89 -13.03 -24.32
C TYR A 492 -0.40 -12.45 -25.63
N LYS A 493 0.30 -13.24 -26.46
CA LYS A 493 0.62 -12.92 -27.87
C LYS A 493 -0.25 -13.76 -28.79
N SER A 494 -1.01 -13.13 -29.67
CA SER A 494 -1.85 -13.80 -30.66
C SER A 494 -2.73 -14.90 -30.04
N GLY A 495 -3.26 -14.64 -28.83
CA GLY A 495 -4.10 -15.56 -28.08
C GLY A 495 -3.38 -16.65 -27.27
N ARG A 496 -2.04 -16.67 -27.25
CA ARG A 496 -1.23 -17.63 -26.45
C ARG A 496 -0.59 -16.94 -25.25
N LEU A 497 -0.67 -17.56 -24.09
CA LEU A 497 -0.08 -17.10 -22.84
C LEU A 497 1.45 -17.13 -22.95
N ILE A 498 2.07 -15.99 -22.67
CA ILE A 498 3.54 -15.85 -22.67
C ILE A 498 4.07 -15.76 -21.25
N GLN A 499 3.41 -14.94 -20.44
CA GLN A 499 3.85 -14.60 -19.09
C GLN A 499 2.63 -14.57 -18.19
N GLN A 500 2.78 -15.08 -16.98
CA GLN A 500 1.77 -14.96 -15.93
C GLN A 500 2.44 -14.70 -14.58
N ASN A 501 1.72 -14.05 -13.69
CA ASN A 501 2.13 -13.85 -12.31
C ASN A 501 0.92 -13.88 -11.38
N GLY A 502 1.13 -14.32 -10.14
CA GLY A 502 0.10 -14.39 -9.11
C GLY A 502 -0.57 -15.76 -8.98
N SER A 503 -1.66 -15.81 -8.22
CA SER A 503 -2.36 -17.04 -7.84
C SER A 503 -3.49 -17.46 -8.78
N TYR A 504 -3.87 -16.61 -9.74
CA TYR A 504 -4.91 -16.94 -10.71
C TYR A 504 -4.34 -17.78 -11.85
N ASN A 505 -5.00 -18.89 -12.19
CA ASN A 505 -4.58 -19.77 -13.27
C ASN A 505 -5.13 -19.28 -14.61
N TYR A 506 -4.24 -18.80 -15.48
CA TYR A 506 -4.59 -18.31 -16.80
C TYR A 506 -4.56 -19.44 -17.84
N ALA A 507 -5.56 -19.49 -18.72
CA ALA A 507 -5.59 -20.47 -19.79
C ALA A 507 -4.41 -20.25 -20.76
N TYR A 508 -3.72 -21.31 -21.18
CA TYR A 508 -2.61 -21.19 -22.12
C TYR A 508 -3.04 -20.60 -23.48
N ASN A 509 -4.25 -20.97 -23.94
CA ASN A 509 -4.86 -20.39 -25.14
C ASN A 509 -6.15 -19.68 -24.73
N TYR A 510 -6.30 -18.42 -25.13
CA TYR A 510 -7.51 -17.65 -24.90
C TYR A 510 -7.93 -16.88 -26.16
N LEU A 511 -9.18 -17.04 -26.56
CA LEU A 511 -9.78 -16.32 -27.68
C LEU A 511 -10.34 -15.01 -27.17
N PHE A 512 -9.59 -13.93 -27.39
CA PHE A 512 -10.02 -12.59 -27.01
C PHE A 512 -11.11 -12.09 -27.96
N PRO A 513 -12.18 -11.45 -27.44
CA PRO A 513 -13.10 -10.71 -28.31
C PRO A 513 -12.34 -9.62 -29.06
N LYS A 514 -12.78 -9.28 -30.28
CA LYS A 514 -12.18 -8.19 -31.08
C LYS A 514 -12.48 -6.85 -30.41
N ILE A 515 -11.64 -6.48 -29.46
CA ILE A 515 -11.65 -5.19 -28.77
C ILE A 515 -10.95 -4.17 -29.68
N LYS A 516 -11.43 -2.92 -29.71
CA LYS A 516 -10.74 -1.85 -30.48
C LYS A 516 -9.34 -1.62 -29.88
N PRO A 517 -8.31 -1.36 -30.70
CA PRO A 517 -6.97 -1.07 -30.18
C PRO A 517 -7.03 0.13 -29.23
N ILE A 518 -6.26 0.08 -28.13
CA ILE A 518 -6.23 1.11 -27.09
C ILE A 518 -7.56 1.21 -26.32
N SER A 519 -8.31 0.12 -26.19
CA SER A 519 -9.45 0.06 -25.29
C SER A 519 -9.28 -1.03 -24.23
N SER A 520 -9.89 -0.78 -23.08
CA SER A 520 -9.91 -1.68 -21.94
C SER A 520 -11.33 -2.18 -21.70
N ALA A 521 -11.47 -3.48 -21.44
CA ALA A 521 -12.76 -4.08 -21.12
C ALA A 521 -12.66 -4.84 -19.79
N PHE A 522 -13.66 -4.67 -18.93
CA PHE A 522 -13.82 -5.46 -17.72
C PHE A 522 -14.77 -6.63 -17.99
N PHE A 523 -14.43 -7.80 -17.46
CA PHE A 523 -15.32 -8.96 -17.43
C PHE A 523 -15.13 -9.74 -16.14
N GLN A 524 -16.16 -10.47 -15.71
CA GLN A 524 -16.11 -11.26 -14.48
C GLN A 524 -16.13 -12.75 -14.81
N SER A 525 -15.22 -13.51 -14.21
CA SER A 525 -15.12 -14.96 -14.37
C SER A 525 -14.47 -15.61 -13.15
N ASN A 526 -14.89 -16.82 -12.76
CA ASN A 526 -14.28 -17.60 -11.68
C ASN A 526 -14.10 -16.86 -10.34
N HIS A 527 -15.01 -15.95 -9.96
CA HIS A 527 -14.90 -15.07 -8.77
C HIS A 527 -13.79 -14.01 -8.84
N TYR A 528 -13.28 -13.73 -10.04
CA TYR A 528 -12.34 -12.66 -10.32
C TYR A 528 -12.95 -11.68 -11.32
N GLU A 529 -12.54 -10.43 -11.18
CA GLU A 529 -12.76 -9.39 -12.16
C GLU A 529 -11.48 -9.18 -12.95
N HIS A 530 -11.62 -9.23 -14.26
CA HIS A 530 -10.53 -9.24 -15.20
C HIS A 530 -10.61 -7.98 -16.05
N LEU A 531 -9.53 -7.21 -16.05
CA LEU A 531 -9.29 -6.14 -17.00
C LEU A 531 -8.51 -6.69 -18.19
N ILE A 532 -9.08 -6.63 -19.39
CA ILE A 532 -8.35 -6.86 -20.64
C ILE A 532 -7.91 -5.51 -21.19
N TYR A 533 -6.61 -5.35 -21.42
CA TYR A 533 -6.02 -4.21 -22.11
C TYR A 533 -5.31 -4.69 -23.38
N ALA A 534 -5.71 -4.13 -24.53
CA ALA A 534 -5.18 -4.50 -25.84
C ALA A 534 -4.46 -3.29 -26.47
N PRO A 535 -3.13 -3.11 -26.25
CA PRO A 535 -2.36 -2.04 -26.87
C PRO A 535 -2.25 -2.20 -28.39
N ASN A 536 -2.25 -3.43 -28.92
CA ASN A 536 -2.23 -3.73 -30.35
C ASN A 536 -2.98 -5.04 -30.65
N GLU A 537 -3.13 -5.41 -31.92
CA GLU A 537 -3.91 -6.61 -32.31
C GLU A 537 -3.30 -7.94 -31.86
N LYS A 538 -2.01 -7.94 -31.49
CA LYS A 538 -1.27 -9.17 -31.14
C LYS A 538 -1.06 -9.32 -29.64
N LEU A 539 -1.02 -8.25 -28.86
CA LEU A 539 -0.70 -8.27 -27.43
C LEU A 539 -1.95 -7.96 -26.63
N ASN A 540 -2.35 -8.88 -25.75
CA ASN A 540 -3.42 -8.68 -24.79
C ASN A 540 -2.88 -8.88 -23.38
N ILE A 541 -3.20 -7.96 -22.49
CA ILE A 541 -2.81 -8.01 -21.08
C ILE A 541 -4.06 -8.17 -20.25
N VAL A 542 -4.05 -9.18 -19.38
CA VAL A 542 -5.17 -9.47 -18.48
C VAL A 542 -4.69 -9.21 -17.05
N VAL A 543 -5.31 -8.28 -16.35
CA VAL A 543 -5.03 -8.01 -14.93
C VAL A 543 -6.25 -8.38 -14.11
N SER A 544 -6.10 -9.25 -13.13
CA SER A 544 -7.20 -9.90 -12.42
C SER A 544 -7.18 -9.55 -10.93
N SER A 545 -8.35 -9.23 -10.39
CA SER A 545 -8.56 -8.93 -8.97
C SER A 545 -9.69 -9.80 -8.42
N PRO A 546 -9.59 -10.29 -7.17
CA PRO A 546 -10.65 -11.10 -6.59
C PRO A 546 -11.90 -10.26 -6.32
N ILE A 547 -13.07 -10.80 -6.68
CA ILE A 547 -14.37 -10.16 -6.39
C ILE A 547 -14.68 -10.33 -4.91
N ILE A 548 -15.25 -9.27 -4.34
CA ILE A 548 -15.67 -9.24 -2.93
C ILE A 548 -16.91 -10.12 -2.75
N LYS A 549 -16.85 -11.02 -1.78
CA LYS A 549 -17.94 -11.95 -1.44
C LYS A 549 -18.97 -11.30 -0.50
N TRP A 550 -20.22 -11.73 -0.57
CA TRP A 550 -21.30 -11.24 0.31
C TRP A 550 -21.00 -11.39 1.80
N ASN A 551 -20.31 -12.47 2.20
CA ASN A 551 -19.91 -12.65 3.59
C ASN A 551 -18.91 -11.58 4.08
N GLN A 552 -18.05 -11.05 3.20
CA GLN A 552 -17.09 -9.98 3.54
C GLN A 552 -17.80 -8.66 3.82
N TYR A 553 -18.90 -8.36 3.12
CA TYR A 553 -19.76 -7.23 3.47
C TYR A 553 -20.35 -7.39 4.87
N LEU A 554 -20.89 -8.57 5.19
CA LEU A 554 -21.48 -8.87 6.50
C LEU A 554 -20.45 -8.75 7.63
N TRP A 555 -19.27 -9.34 7.48
CA TRP A 555 -18.19 -9.23 8.47
C TRP A 555 -17.78 -7.78 8.69
N SER A 556 -17.66 -7.00 7.62
CA SER A 556 -17.33 -5.58 7.71
C SER A 556 -18.38 -4.77 8.47
N ILE A 557 -19.67 -5.04 8.23
CA ILE A 557 -20.77 -4.40 8.96
C ILE A 557 -20.69 -4.75 10.45
N ILE A 558 -20.51 -6.03 10.78
CA ILE A 558 -20.43 -6.49 12.17
C ILE A 558 -19.25 -5.84 12.89
N TYR A 559 -18.05 -5.84 12.30
CA TYR A 559 -16.86 -5.27 12.93
C TYR A 559 -16.98 -3.75 13.13
N LEU A 560 -17.41 -3.04 12.10
CA LEU A 560 -17.52 -1.58 12.14
C LEU A 560 -18.67 -1.12 13.06
N PHE A 561 -19.77 -1.87 13.11
CA PHE A 561 -20.85 -1.66 14.08
C PHE A 561 -20.38 -1.84 15.52
N ASN A 562 -19.64 -2.91 15.82
CA ASN A 562 -19.07 -3.11 17.16
C ASN A 562 -18.08 -2.00 17.54
N LEU A 563 -17.24 -1.58 16.60
CA LEU A 563 -16.32 -0.46 16.77
C LEU A 563 -17.08 0.83 17.13
N PHE A 564 -18.17 1.14 16.43
CA PHE A 564 -18.99 2.31 16.74
C PHE A 564 -19.77 2.19 18.06
N ILE A 565 -20.25 1.00 18.44
CA ILE A 565 -20.82 0.80 19.77
C ILE A 565 -19.79 1.13 20.85
N LEU A 566 -18.57 0.62 20.69
CA LEU A 566 -17.50 0.83 21.65
C LEU A 566 -17.12 2.33 21.74
N ILE A 567 -17.02 3.02 20.61
CA ILE A 567 -16.63 4.44 20.57
C ILE A 567 -17.74 5.37 21.07
N PHE A 568 -19.00 5.15 20.66
CA PHE A 568 -20.08 6.11 20.90
C PHE A 568 -20.98 5.74 22.09
N PHE A 569 -21.32 4.46 22.26
CA PHE A 569 -22.27 4.04 23.29
C PHE A 569 -21.60 3.78 24.64
N LEU A 570 -20.36 3.28 24.64
CA LEU A 570 -19.64 3.00 25.88
C LEU A 570 -19.38 4.27 26.71
N PRO A 571 -18.87 5.39 26.15
CA PRO A 571 -18.70 6.63 26.91
C PRO A 571 -20.03 7.24 27.35
N TYR A 572 -21.07 7.14 26.51
CA TYR A 572 -22.41 7.62 26.84
C TYR A 572 -23.04 6.82 27.99
N GLY A 573 -22.85 5.50 27.98
CA GLY A 573 -23.28 4.59 29.05
C GLY A 573 -22.55 4.88 30.37
N ILE A 574 -21.22 5.08 30.31
CA ILE A 574 -20.41 5.50 31.46
C ILE A 574 -20.92 6.83 32.02
N TYR A 575 -21.08 7.85 31.17
CA TYR A 575 -21.59 9.17 31.58
C TYR A 575 -22.94 9.06 32.31
N PHE A 576 -23.88 8.28 31.77
CA PHE A 576 -25.18 8.08 32.37
C PHE A 576 -25.11 7.32 33.70
N TYR A 577 -24.27 6.27 33.77
CA TYR A 577 -24.04 5.50 35.00
C TYR A 577 -23.51 6.38 36.14
N PHE A 578 -22.56 7.27 35.87
CA PHE A 578 -22.03 8.19 36.88
C PHE A 578 -23.00 9.31 37.26
N LYS A 579 -23.80 9.82 36.30
CA LYS A 579 -24.74 10.92 36.55
C LYS A 579 -25.98 10.49 37.33
N ASN A 580 -26.51 9.30 37.07
CA ASN A 580 -27.78 8.83 37.63
C ASN A 580 -27.60 7.86 38.81
N ARG A 581 -26.48 7.92 39.54
CA ARG A 581 -26.19 7.03 40.67
C ARG A 581 -27.29 6.97 41.74
N HIS A 582 -28.12 8.01 41.86
CA HIS A 582 -29.14 8.11 42.91
C HIS A 582 -30.55 7.66 42.50
N ASP A 583 -30.89 7.62 41.20
CA ASP A 583 -32.25 7.28 40.72
C ASP A 583 -32.35 5.92 40.02
N PHE A 584 -31.24 5.18 39.92
CA PHE A 584 -31.24 3.85 39.30
C PHE A 584 -31.70 2.81 40.32
N LEU A 585 -32.99 2.79 40.62
CA LEU A 585 -33.62 1.71 41.39
C LEU A 585 -33.42 0.40 40.61
N TYR A 586 -32.53 -0.46 41.13
CA TYR A 586 -32.26 -1.79 40.64
C TYR A 586 -33.50 -2.67 40.75
N GLY A 587 -34.42 -2.57 39.78
CA GLY A 587 -35.54 -3.50 39.67
C GLY A 587 -35.02 -4.92 39.48
N PHE A 588 -35.74 -5.92 40.02
CA PHE A 588 -35.38 -7.34 39.92
C PHE A 588 -34.99 -7.76 38.49
N ARG A 589 -35.69 -7.25 37.47
CA ARG A 589 -35.39 -7.51 36.04
C ARG A 589 -33.97 -7.14 35.64
N PHE A 590 -33.41 -6.04 36.15
CA PHE A 590 -32.03 -5.62 35.85
C PHE A 590 -30.99 -6.54 36.50
N LYS A 591 -31.25 -7.04 37.71
CA LYS A 591 -30.38 -8.02 38.40
C LYS A 591 -30.29 -9.33 37.63
N TYR A 592 -31.43 -9.82 37.11
CA TYR A 592 -31.48 -11.02 36.27
C TYR A 592 -30.76 -10.81 34.94
N ILE A 593 -31.03 -9.71 34.22
CA ILE A 593 -30.37 -9.42 32.94
C ILE A 593 -28.86 -9.30 33.12
N ARG A 594 -28.37 -8.58 34.13
CA ARG A 594 -26.92 -8.46 34.39
C ARG A 594 -26.27 -9.80 34.73
N SER A 595 -26.93 -10.64 35.53
CA SER A 595 -26.39 -11.94 35.93
C SER A 595 -26.35 -12.91 34.75
N PHE A 596 -27.43 -12.96 33.96
CA PHE A 596 -27.51 -13.75 32.73
C PHE A 596 -26.47 -13.28 31.70
N LEU A 597 -26.33 -11.97 31.50
CA LEU A 597 -25.33 -11.39 30.60
C LEU A 597 -23.90 -11.67 31.09
N GLY A 598 -23.67 -11.64 32.41
CA GLY A 598 -22.39 -12.01 33.02
C GLY A 598 -22.03 -13.48 32.77
N ILE A 599 -22.97 -14.40 32.99
CA ILE A 599 -22.78 -15.83 32.71
C ILE A 599 -22.50 -16.04 31.22
N LEU A 600 -23.25 -15.38 30.33
CA LEU A 600 -23.02 -15.45 28.90
C LEU A 600 -21.62 -14.95 28.52
N ILE A 601 -21.19 -13.78 29.01
CA ILE A 601 -19.86 -13.23 28.73
C ILE A 601 -18.76 -14.19 29.21
N ILE A 602 -18.87 -14.70 30.43
CA ILE A 602 -17.90 -15.65 30.99
C ILE A 602 -17.87 -16.93 30.13
N SER A 603 -19.02 -17.45 29.73
CA SER A 603 -19.09 -18.64 28.87
C SER A 603 -18.42 -18.41 27.51
N TYR A 604 -18.68 -17.26 26.88
CA TYR A 604 -18.03 -16.90 25.62
C TYR A 604 -16.52 -16.69 25.77
N LEU A 605 -16.06 -16.13 26.89
CA LEU A 605 -14.63 -15.97 27.16
C LEU A 605 -13.94 -17.34 27.32
N ILE A 606 -14.55 -18.27 28.07
CA ILE A 606 -14.00 -19.62 28.24
C ILE A 606 -13.97 -20.35 26.89
N ILE A 607 -15.05 -20.29 26.11
CA ILE A 607 -15.12 -20.91 24.77
C ILE A 607 -14.08 -20.27 23.84
N GLY A 608 -13.93 -18.95 23.86
CA GLY A 608 -12.96 -18.22 23.05
C GLY A 608 -11.51 -18.55 23.40
N LEU A 609 -11.19 -18.63 24.70
CA LEU A 609 -9.86 -19.06 25.15
C LEU A 609 -9.58 -20.51 24.76
N TYR A 610 -10.55 -21.40 24.95
CA TYR A 610 -10.43 -22.81 24.56
C TYR A 610 -10.21 -22.94 23.04
N THR A 611 -10.98 -22.23 22.21
CA THR A 611 -10.83 -22.30 20.75
C THR A 611 -9.49 -21.75 20.28
N ILE A 612 -9.00 -20.65 20.85
CA ILE A 612 -7.66 -20.10 20.53
C ILE A 612 -6.57 -21.14 20.84
N VAL A 613 -6.59 -21.73 22.04
CA VAL A 613 -5.60 -22.75 22.43
C VAL A 613 -5.69 -23.98 21.52
N TYR A 614 -6.91 -24.47 21.27
CA TYR A 614 -7.15 -25.61 20.39
C TYR A 614 -6.64 -25.37 18.97
N PHE A 615 -7.01 -24.24 18.36
CA PHE A 615 -6.57 -23.90 17.00
C PHE A 615 -5.07 -23.69 16.92
N ASN A 616 -4.44 -23.07 17.93
CA ASN A 616 -2.99 -22.90 17.93
C ASN A 616 -2.27 -24.26 18.00
N ASN A 617 -2.70 -25.16 18.89
CA ASN A 617 -2.13 -26.51 18.97
C ASN A 617 -2.32 -27.30 17.66
N GLN A 618 -3.52 -27.26 17.10
CA GLN A 618 -3.82 -27.91 15.82
C GLN A 618 -2.99 -27.32 14.67
N TYR A 619 -2.82 -26.00 14.64
CA TYR A 619 -2.00 -25.33 13.63
C TYR A 619 -0.53 -25.74 13.73
N GLN A 620 0.03 -25.81 14.95
CA GLN A 620 1.40 -26.28 15.18
C GLN A 620 1.58 -27.74 14.74
N GLN A 621 0.66 -28.63 15.10
CA GLN A 621 0.72 -30.03 14.68
C GLN A 621 0.68 -30.16 13.15
N LYS A 622 -0.27 -29.47 12.49
CA LYS A 622 -0.37 -29.47 11.01
C LYS A 622 0.89 -28.92 10.34
N ASN A 623 1.50 -27.88 10.91
CA ASN A 623 2.75 -27.33 10.41
C ASN A 623 3.90 -28.33 10.55
N LEU A 624 4.03 -29.01 11.69
CA LEU A 624 5.04 -30.05 11.90
C LEU A 624 4.86 -31.22 10.92
N GLU A 625 3.62 -31.69 10.73
CA GLU A 625 3.31 -32.72 9.74
C GLU A 625 3.66 -32.28 8.31
N SER A 626 3.32 -31.05 7.94
CA SER A 626 3.67 -30.48 6.63
C SER A 626 5.18 -30.36 6.42
N LEU A 627 5.92 -29.93 7.44
CA LEU A 627 7.38 -29.88 7.42
C LEU A 627 8.01 -31.27 7.30
N ASP A 628 7.47 -32.27 8.00
CA ASP A 628 7.95 -33.65 7.91
C ASP A 628 7.69 -34.25 6.52
N LEU A 629 6.51 -34.02 5.94
CA LEU A 629 6.19 -34.42 4.57
C LEU A 629 7.15 -33.78 3.57
N LYS A 630 7.35 -32.45 3.64
CA LYS A 630 8.31 -31.75 2.77
C LYS A 630 9.73 -32.30 2.92
N ARG A 631 10.18 -32.54 4.15
CA ARG A 631 11.49 -33.14 4.44
C ARG A 631 11.63 -34.51 3.76
N LYS A 632 10.65 -35.40 3.93
CA LYS A 632 10.64 -36.73 3.30
C LYS A 632 10.66 -36.62 1.78
N THR A 633 9.87 -35.72 1.20
CA THR A 633 9.84 -35.50 -0.26
C THR A 633 11.19 -35.00 -0.79
N ILE A 634 11.82 -34.02 -0.11
CA ILE A 634 13.14 -33.50 -0.50
C ILE A 634 14.22 -34.58 -0.38
N ILE A 635 14.23 -35.36 0.70
CA ILE A 635 15.18 -36.47 0.89
C ILE A 635 15.01 -37.53 -0.20
N ASN A 636 13.77 -37.91 -0.53
CA ASN A 636 13.51 -38.87 -1.59
C ASN A 636 13.93 -38.33 -2.97
N GLY A 637 13.64 -37.06 -3.26
CA GLY A 637 14.12 -36.41 -4.49
C GLY A 637 15.65 -36.34 -4.55
N LEU A 638 16.32 -35.99 -3.46
CA LEU A 638 17.79 -36.02 -3.38
C LEU A 638 18.33 -37.42 -3.67
N ASN A 639 17.73 -38.47 -3.10
CA ASN A 639 18.12 -39.85 -3.37
C ASN A 639 17.91 -40.26 -4.84
N GLU A 640 16.82 -39.81 -5.47
CA GLU A 640 16.49 -40.12 -6.87
C GLU A 640 17.42 -39.42 -7.86
N TYR A 641 17.66 -38.11 -7.68
CA TYR A 641 18.44 -37.29 -8.62
C TYR A 641 19.96 -37.31 -8.36
N ILE A 642 20.38 -37.40 -7.09
CA ILE A 642 21.81 -37.37 -6.72
C ILE A 642 22.37 -38.79 -6.51
N GLY A 643 21.52 -39.76 -6.18
CA GLY A 643 21.88 -41.13 -5.81
C GLY A 643 22.13 -41.29 -4.30
N SER A 644 22.58 -42.48 -3.87
CA SER A 644 22.94 -42.76 -2.47
C SER A 644 23.88 -41.68 -1.90
N PHE A 645 23.60 -41.22 -0.68
CA PHE A 645 24.39 -40.23 0.05
C PHE A 645 25.90 -40.54 0.11
N SER A 646 26.31 -41.81 -0.05
CA SER A 646 27.71 -42.21 -0.12
C SER A 646 28.45 -41.70 -1.37
N LYS A 647 27.74 -41.39 -2.47
CA LYS A 647 28.33 -40.84 -3.72
C LYS A 647 28.43 -39.32 -3.74
N ILE A 648 27.83 -38.62 -2.76
CA ILE A 648 27.87 -37.15 -2.64
C ILE A 648 29.28 -36.66 -2.30
N SER A 649 30.11 -37.48 -1.64
CA SER A 649 31.50 -37.11 -1.34
C SER A 649 32.36 -36.99 -2.60
N GLN A 650 32.04 -37.76 -3.65
CA GLN A 650 32.82 -37.96 -4.88
C GLN A 650 32.40 -37.06 -6.06
N LYS A 651 31.25 -36.38 -5.97
CA LYS A 651 30.75 -35.49 -7.04
C LYS A 651 31.39 -34.10 -6.97
N ASN A 652 31.57 -33.48 -8.14
CA ASN A 652 32.03 -32.10 -8.27
C ASN A 652 31.00 -31.11 -7.68
N ASN A 653 31.46 -30.12 -6.92
CA ASN A 653 30.62 -29.14 -6.23
C ASN A 653 29.74 -28.33 -7.19
N ASP A 654 30.22 -28.03 -8.41
CA ASP A 654 29.47 -27.26 -9.41
C ASP A 654 28.31 -28.07 -10.04
N GLU A 655 28.51 -29.37 -10.21
CA GLU A 655 27.46 -30.27 -10.70
C GLU A 655 26.40 -30.50 -9.61
N LEU A 656 26.86 -30.66 -8.37
CA LEU A 656 25.99 -30.81 -7.21
C LEU A 656 25.13 -29.56 -7.00
N SER A 657 25.73 -28.37 -7.10
CA SER A 657 25.01 -27.09 -6.97
C SER A 657 23.97 -26.92 -8.07
N ARG A 658 24.26 -27.29 -9.33
CA ARG A 658 23.26 -27.29 -10.41
C ARG A 658 22.09 -28.24 -10.16
N GLN A 659 22.35 -29.45 -9.65
CA GLN A 659 21.31 -30.40 -9.25
C GLN A 659 20.47 -29.85 -8.08
N LEU A 660 21.11 -29.22 -7.10
CA LEU A 660 20.42 -28.58 -5.98
C LEU A 660 19.55 -27.39 -6.41
N VAL A 661 20.00 -26.56 -7.36
CA VAL A 661 19.19 -25.48 -7.95
C VAL A 661 17.93 -26.04 -8.60
N MET A 662 18.06 -27.11 -9.39
CA MET A 662 16.90 -27.77 -10.01
C MET A 662 15.91 -28.29 -8.96
N LEU A 663 16.39 -28.99 -7.93
CA LEU A 663 15.54 -29.50 -6.84
C LEU A 663 14.88 -28.38 -6.05
N SER A 664 15.61 -27.29 -5.81
CA SER A 664 15.11 -26.09 -5.13
C SER A 664 13.96 -25.44 -5.90
N ASN A 665 14.03 -25.45 -7.23
CA ASN A 665 12.96 -24.93 -8.09
C ASN A 665 11.74 -25.85 -8.15
N ILE A 666 11.94 -27.17 -8.07
CA ILE A 666 10.84 -28.15 -8.06
C ILE A 666 10.10 -28.13 -6.71
N PHE A 667 10.84 -28.14 -5.61
CA PHE A 667 10.28 -28.25 -4.27
C PHE A 667 10.01 -26.90 -3.59
N TYR A 668 10.38 -25.79 -4.24
CA TYR A 668 10.26 -24.44 -3.69
C TYR A 668 10.88 -24.33 -2.28
N ALA A 669 12.06 -24.93 -2.12
CA ALA A 669 12.77 -25.00 -0.85
C ALA A 669 14.27 -24.90 -1.09
N ASP A 670 14.95 -24.06 -0.33
CA ASP A 670 16.40 -23.92 -0.41
C ASP A 670 17.08 -25.15 0.22
N VAL A 671 18.06 -25.72 -0.47
CA VAL A 671 18.75 -26.94 -0.05
C VAL A 671 20.24 -26.67 0.04
N ASN A 672 20.76 -26.80 1.26
CA ASN A 672 22.18 -26.66 1.57
C ASN A 672 22.71 -28.01 2.05
N ILE A 673 23.83 -28.44 1.47
CA ILE A 673 24.52 -29.67 1.88
C ILE A 673 25.79 -29.28 2.62
N PHE A 674 25.91 -29.76 3.85
CA PHE A 674 27.09 -29.59 4.69
C PHE A 674 27.89 -30.90 4.73
N ASP A 675 29.20 -30.77 4.84
CA ASP A 675 30.07 -31.90 5.13
C ASP A 675 29.95 -32.31 6.63
N PRO A 676 30.50 -33.48 7.03
CA PRO A 676 30.45 -33.92 8.43
C PRO A 676 31.15 -32.99 9.43
N ASN A 677 32.02 -32.09 8.94
CA ASN A 677 32.72 -31.09 9.76
C ASN A 677 31.91 -29.79 9.90
N GLY A 678 30.76 -29.68 9.23
CA GLY A 678 29.88 -28.51 9.25
C GLY A 678 30.20 -27.45 8.18
N TYR A 679 31.14 -27.71 7.26
CA TYR A 679 31.42 -26.80 6.15
C TYR A 679 30.38 -26.96 5.04
N LEU A 680 29.94 -25.84 4.46
CA LEU A 680 29.03 -25.85 3.33
C LEU A 680 29.74 -26.44 2.11
N LYS A 681 29.23 -27.57 1.62
CA LYS A 681 29.78 -28.26 0.44
C LYS A 681 29.14 -27.79 -0.86
N ALA A 682 27.82 -27.61 -0.86
CA ALA A 682 27.06 -27.14 -2.00
C ALA A 682 25.75 -26.49 -1.54
N THR A 683 25.25 -25.56 -2.34
CA THR A 683 24.06 -24.76 -2.04
C THR A 683 23.21 -24.61 -3.30
N SER A 684 21.89 -24.64 -3.14
CA SER A 684 20.96 -24.31 -4.22
C SER A 684 20.93 -22.81 -4.54
N ARG A 685 21.56 -21.98 -3.70
CA ARG A 685 21.74 -20.54 -3.94
C ARG A 685 23.21 -20.22 -4.12
N PRO A 686 23.67 -19.86 -5.33
CA PRO A 686 25.04 -19.39 -5.52
C PRO A 686 25.29 -18.15 -4.67
N ALA A 687 26.50 -18.06 -4.10
CA ALA A 687 26.96 -16.92 -3.32
C ALA A 687 27.17 -15.67 -4.19
#